data_AF-A0A956L6X5-F1
#
_entry.id   AF-A0A956L6X5-F1
#
_cell.length_a   1.000
_cell.length_b   1.000
_cell.length_c   1.000
_cell.angle_alpha   90.00
_cell.angle_beta   90.00
_cell.angle_gamma   90.00
#
_symmetry.space_group_name_H-M   'P 1'
#
loop_
_entity.id
_entity.type
_entity.pdbx_description
1 polymer ?
#
loop_
_entity_poly.entity_id
_entity_poly.type
_entity_poly.pdbx_seq_one_letter_code
_entity_poly.pdbx_strand_id
1 'polypeptide(L)'
;KRLAVDYAFHGPQMDPVQAELRAALGELALEPGSLSIFSTVTGGGVEGTQLDPAYWARGVRQPVRLLDAVEAATRAGYGRFVEVGPHPVLCADLVASLRDGAGSAVATLRRDRPGRAELLHTLAHLHVMGQPVDFEALGRGRVVPLPRYPFAPVEHWLGAEARPVVPAEPSFTPVVSTASLESRVDVIARGVLGIADSAPLSPRQGLFDLGMDSMMAMELYRRLQSELGVELVPTAVFEHPTIEQLAAHLAGIAPAVRRQASVAGNEPIAIVGMACRFPGGANDPEAFWSRLLEAFDGTCPPPADRWDEAAFYDPDPAAVGTMYARRSGFLQGVDVAEFDAPFFRISPAEAKGIDPQQRLLLELAWEALEDAGQSADRLEGSHTSVYVGLATGDYAQLCLQGSVAEIDPYMTTGNAPNTAAGRISHFLGLRGPAVALDTACSSSLVAAHLGCQSLRRGESDLSIIGGANLILVPVVNVLYARMGTLAPDSRCKAFDAAADGMVRGEGAGMVVLKRLTDAHRDGDRVLAVIRGSAINHDGRSSGLTVPSGAAQRAVVRAALHDAGVEPGAVGFVETHGTGTSLGDPIEANALVAELGRGRERPLWLGAAKASFGHLEAASGVLGLIKAVMTLRNGLIPPQRNFSALNPAIVPGDVPLRVPTEPTPWTEEPRIAGVSAFGVSGTNAHVILERAEPSPTPAAPTTEAGEATEALVLPISARDPEALRALARSHLERIGPDARTLCAAAALRRAHHDHRVAITGSSPEDLRAGLTAWLDGTLHPGWAAGHAVSSPRVVFVFSGHGSHWVGMGRDLLREPAFAATIAACEAVARRPFTEDLTADDAQARWIDPEILHPLVLALQLGLAAQWRAWGV
;
A
#
# COMPACT_ATOMS: atom_id res chain seq x y z
N LYS A 1 27.81 -41.89 1.84
CA LYS A 1 29.07 -41.69 1.06
C LYS A 1 30.25 -41.90 2.00
N ARG A 2 31.34 -42.59 1.60
CA ARG A 2 32.59 -42.58 2.40
C ARG A 2 33.30 -41.24 2.13
N LEU A 3 33.63 -40.50 3.18
CA LEU A 3 34.35 -39.22 3.08
C LEU A 3 35.85 -39.52 3.04
N ALA A 4 36.57 -38.90 2.09
CA ALA A 4 38.02 -38.94 2.04
C ALA A 4 38.54 -37.82 2.94
N VAL A 5 38.89 -38.16 4.18
CA VAL A 5 39.45 -37.24 5.18
C VAL A 5 40.82 -37.75 5.58
N ASP A 6 41.79 -36.84 5.66
CA ASP A 6 43.19 -37.07 6.02
C ASP A 6 43.45 -36.94 7.53
N TYR A 7 42.39 -36.76 8.33
CA TYR A 7 42.42 -36.67 9.79
C TYR A 7 41.29 -37.48 10.44
N ALA A 8 41.49 -37.90 11.69
CA ALA A 8 40.69 -38.94 12.35
C ALA A 8 39.53 -38.43 13.25
N PHE A 9 38.98 -37.24 12.96
CA PHE A 9 37.86 -36.68 13.73
C PHE A 9 36.62 -37.59 13.70
N HIS A 10 35.80 -37.50 14.75
CA HIS A 10 34.54 -38.22 14.91
C HIS A 10 34.68 -39.76 15.04
N GLY A 11 35.83 -40.23 15.56
CA GLY A 11 36.09 -41.65 15.79
C GLY A 11 37.01 -41.95 16.98
N PRO A 12 37.15 -43.25 17.36
CA PRO A 12 37.99 -43.73 18.47
C PRO A 12 39.41 -43.19 18.51
N GLN A 13 39.96 -42.85 17.35
CA GLN A 13 41.30 -42.29 17.22
C GLN A 13 41.48 -40.95 17.94
N MET A 14 40.40 -40.24 18.30
CA MET A 14 40.46 -38.99 19.07
C MET A 14 40.51 -39.18 20.59
N ASP A 15 40.40 -40.42 21.09
CA ASP A 15 40.43 -40.70 22.53
C ASP A 15 41.68 -40.12 23.25
N PRO A 16 42.90 -40.13 22.68
CA PRO A 16 44.08 -39.56 23.33
C PRO A 16 44.00 -38.05 23.59
N VAL A 17 43.26 -37.31 22.77
CA VAL A 17 43.20 -35.82 22.81
C VAL A 17 42.03 -35.32 23.67
N GLN A 18 41.10 -36.20 24.05
CA GLN A 18 39.92 -35.85 24.86
C GLN A 18 40.26 -35.11 26.15
N ALA A 19 41.23 -35.62 26.92
CA ALA A 19 41.56 -35.09 28.24
C ALA A 19 42.20 -33.70 28.13
N GLU A 20 43.13 -33.54 27.19
CA GLU A 20 43.82 -32.28 26.92
C GLU A 20 42.84 -31.21 26.43
N LEU A 21 41.95 -31.55 25.49
CA LEU A 21 40.94 -30.62 24.98
C LEU A 21 39.98 -30.17 26.08
N ARG A 22 39.52 -31.08 26.95
CA ARG A 22 38.64 -30.71 28.08
C ARG A 22 39.34 -29.78 29.06
N ALA A 23 40.61 -30.02 29.36
CA ALA A 23 41.39 -29.17 30.24
C ALA A 23 41.53 -27.76 29.65
N ALA A 24 41.94 -27.67 28.37
CA ALA A 24 42.09 -26.38 27.67
C ALA A 24 40.77 -25.60 27.59
N LEU A 25 39.66 -26.27 27.25
CA LEU A 25 38.34 -25.63 27.22
C LEU A 25 37.83 -25.23 28.61
N GLY A 26 38.29 -25.89 29.68
CA GLY A 26 37.96 -25.55 31.06
C GLY A 26 38.60 -24.25 31.55
N GLU A 27 39.61 -23.73 30.85
CA GLU A 27 40.24 -22.44 31.13
C GLU A 27 39.42 -21.25 30.59
N LEU A 28 38.43 -21.52 29.72
CA LEU A 28 37.57 -20.50 29.15
C LEU A 28 36.42 -20.15 30.10
N ALA A 29 36.14 -18.85 30.23
CA ALA A 29 34.92 -18.38 30.87
C ALA A 29 33.74 -18.63 29.92
N LEU A 30 32.89 -19.61 30.24
CA LEU A 30 31.71 -19.95 29.45
C LEU A 30 30.48 -19.20 29.97
N GLU A 31 29.74 -18.59 29.06
CA GLU A 31 28.42 -18.02 29.33
C GLU A 31 27.32 -18.91 28.73
N PRO A 32 26.16 -19.06 29.38
CA PRO A 32 25.02 -19.76 28.81
C PRO A 32 24.63 -19.16 27.46
N GLY A 33 24.61 -19.97 26.40
CA GLY A 33 24.16 -19.53 25.08
C GLY A 33 22.68 -19.11 25.09
N SER A 34 22.36 -18.00 24.42
CA SER A 34 21.01 -17.46 24.29
C SER A 34 20.22 -18.02 23.09
N LEU A 35 20.87 -18.77 22.20
CA LEU A 35 20.27 -19.36 21.01
C LEU A 35 20.02 -20.85 21.20
N SER A 36 18.86 -21.32 20.75
CA SER A 36 18.57 -22.75 20.65
C SER A 36 19.45 -23.41 19.57
N ILE A 37 20.05 -24.55 19.90
CA ILE A 37 20.91 -25.29 18.97
C ILE A 37 20.33 -26.69 18.75
N PHE A 38 20.17 -27.08 17.49
CA PHE A 38 20.00 -28.48 17.11
C PHE A 38 21.38 -29.10 16.91
N SER A 39 21.84 -29.84 17.90
CA SER A 39 23.22 -30.30 17.97
C SER A 39 23.41 -31.59 17.16
N THR A 40 24.40 -31.59 16.29
CA THR A 40 24.82 -32.78 15.54
C THR A 40 25.62 -33.77 16.42
N VAL A 41 25.94 -33.42 17.66
CA VAL A 41 26.56 -34.33 18.63
C VAL A 41 25.49 -35.21 19.30
N THR A 42 24.35 -34.61 19.62
CA THR A 42 23.24 -35.25 20.35
C THR A 42 22.11 -35.72 19.44
N GLY A 43 22.00 -35.17 18.22
CA GLY A 43 20.91 -35.44 17.28
C GLY A 43 19.59 -34.76 17.66
N GLY A 44 19.63 -33.68 18.44
CA GLY A 44 18.42 -33.01 18.94
C GLY A 44 18.70 -31.62 19.53
N GLY A 45 17.64 -30.99 20.06
CA GLY A 45 17.74 -29.68 20.72
C GLY A 45 18.59 -29.74 21.99
N VAL A 46 19.44 -28.73 22.19
CA VAL A 46 20.35 -28.60 23.34
C VAL A 46 20.24 -27.17 23.88
N GLU A 47 20.18 -27.04 25.20
CA GLU A 47 20.17 -25.74 25.88
C GLU A 47 21.59 -25.16 25.98
N GLY A 48 21.73 -23.83 25.95
CA GLY A 48 23.05 -23.17 25.97
C GLY A 48 23.91 -23.50 27.20
N THR A 49 23.29 -23.88 28.32
CA THR A 49 23.98 -24.34 29.55
C THR A 49 24.65 -25.70 29.40
N GLN A 50 24.28 -26.49 28.39
CA GLN A 50 24.78 -27.85 28.15
C GLN A 50 26.02 -27.86 27.24
N LEU A 51 26.46 -26.69 26.73
CA LEU A 51 27.62 -26.53 25.84
C LEU A 51 28.95 -26.42 26.61
N ASP A 52 29.15 -27.33 27.56
CA ASP A 52 30.31 -27.38 28.44
C ASP A 52 31.57 -27.99 27.75
N PRO A 53 32.76 -27.96 28.39
CA PRO A 53 33.97 -28.57 27.84
C PRO A 53 33.80 -30.06 27.49
N ALA A 54 32.97 -30.78 28.24
CA ALA A 54 32.70 -32.19 27.99
C ALA A 54 31.87 -32.40 26.72
N TYR A 55 30.93 -31.51 26.41
CA TYR A 55 30.14 -31.50 25.18
C TYR A 55 31.04 -31.33 23.96
N TRP A 56 31.92 -30.33 23.95
CA TRP A 56 32.82 -30.07 22.83
C TRP A 56 33.81 -31.22 22.61
N ALA A 57 34.33 -31.80 23.69
CA ALA A 57 35.16 -33.00 23.60
C ALA A 57 34.39 -34.21 23.06
N ARG A 58 33.10 -34.38 23.38
CA ARG A 58 32.26 -35.39 22.72
C ARG A 58 32.13 -35.11 21.23
N GLY A 59 31.95 -33.86 20.82
CA GLY A 59 31.81 -33.49 19.41
C GLY A 59 33.00 -33.89 18.54
N VAL A 60 34.22 -33.74 19.05
CA VAL A 60 35.46 -34.17 18.38
C VAL A 60 35.55 -35.68 18.17
N ARG A 61 34.88 -36.47 19.02
CA ARG A 61 35.01 -37.94 19.10
C ARG A 61 33.81 -38.72 18.59
N GLN A 62 32.60 -38.20 18.77
CA GLN A 62 31.38 -38.89 18.40
C GLN A 62 31.05 -38.64 16.92
N PRO A 63 30.35 -39.57 16.25
CA PRO A 63 29.85 -39.37 14.89
C PRO A 63 28.97 -38.11 14.77
N VAL A 64 29.04 -37.44 13.63
CA VAL A 64 28.16 -36.31 13.30
C VAL A 64 26.77 -36.83 12.93
N ARG A 65 25.79 -36.57 13.80
CA ARG A 65 24.37 -36.97 13.67
C ARG A 65 23.55 -35.91 12.93
N LEU A 66 23.98 -35.54 11.72
CA LEU A 66 23.33 -34.48 10.94
C LEU A 66 21.86 -34.79 10.64
N LEU A 67 21.57 -36.01 10.15
CA LEU A 67 20.21 -36.44 9.83
C LEU A 67 19.28 -36.32 11.04
N ASP A 68 19.71 -36.84 12.19
CA ASP A 68 18.91 -36.79 13.43
C ASP A 68 18.63 -35.35 13.87
N ALA A 69 19.63 -34.46 13.77
CA ALA A 69 19.48 -33.06 14.12
C ALA A 69 18.52 -32.32 13.18
N VAL A 70 18.58 -32.59 11.87
CA VAL A 70 17.65 -32.03 10.88
C VAL A 70 16.24 -32.57 11.11
N GLU A 71 16.06 -33.88 11.28
CA GLU A 71 14.75 -34.48 11.58
C GLU A 71 14.17 -33.96 12.92
N ALA A 72 15.02 -33.69 13.92
CA ALA A 72 14.59 -33.05 15.17
C ALA A 72 14.15 -31.60 14.96
N ALA A 73 14.87 -30.83 14.15
CA ALA A 73 14.49 -29.46 13.80
C ALA A 73 13.15 -29.44 13.03
N THR A 74 12.99 -30.31 12.02
CA THR A 74 11.75 -30.42 11.25
C THR A 74 10.56 -30.80 12.14
N ARG A 75 10.72 -31.76 13.07
CA ARG A 75 9.66 -32.11 14.04
C ARG A 75 9.32 -30.95 14.99
N ALA A 76 10.28 -30.06 15.26
CA ALA A 76 10.07 -28.85 16.05
C ALA A 76 9.50 -27.67 15.22
N GLY A 77 9.10 -27.91 13.97
CA GLY A 77 8.47 -26.91 13.10
C GLY A 77 9.44 -26.10 12.25
N TYR A 78 10.73 -26.48 12.18
CA TYR A 78 11.72 -25.79 11.36
C TYR A 78 11.86 -26.45 9.99
N GLY A 79 11.31 -25.81 8.95
CA GLY A 79 11.35 -26.32 7.57
C GLY A 79 12.36 -25.64 6.65
N ARG A 80 13.16 -24.68 7.15
CA ARG A 80 14.03 -23.84 6.31
C ARG A 80 15.44 -23.81 6.87
N PHE A 81 16.39 -24.15 6.02
CA PHE A 81 17.79 -24.26 6.41
C PHE A 81 18.63 -23.32 5.53
N VAL A 82 19.39 -22.43 6.16
CA VAL A 82 20.37 -21.59 5.48
C VAL A 82 21.74 -22.11 5.83
N GLU A 83 22.45 -22.66 4.84
CA GLU A 83 23.84 -23.05 5.02
C GLU A 83 24.70 -21.79 5.05
N VAL A 84 25.34 -21.55 6.20
CA VAL A 84 26.20 -20.40 6.45
C VAL A 84 27.65 -20.83 6.29
N GLY A 85 28.27 -20.40 5.20
CA GLY A 85 29.66 -20.68 4.89
C GLY A 85 30.06 -20.18 3.50
N PRO A 86 31.34 -20.34 3.14
CA PRO A 86 31.88 -19.82 1.88
C PRO A 86 31.35 -20.52 0.61
N HIS A 87 30.89 -21.77 0.73
CA HIS A 87 30.35 -22.57 -0.37
C HIS A 87 29.47 -23.69 0.18
N PRO A 88 28.36 -24.07 -0.50
CA PRO A 88 27.51 -25.15 -0.05
C PRO A 88 28.21 -26.50 -0.14
N VAL A 89 28.35 -27.16 1.01
CA VAL A 89 28.79 -28.55 1.12
C VAL A 89 27.76 -29.42 1.83
N LEU A 90 26.76 -28.81 2.49
CA LEU A 90 25.69 -29.50 3.22
C LEU A 90 24.32 -29.39 2.53
N CYS A 91 24.07 -28.41 1.66
CA CYS A 91 22.75 -28.18 1.06
C CYS A 91 22.13 -29.44 0.44
N ALA A 92 22.90 -30.24 -0.30
CA ALA A 92 22.39 -31.47 -0.91
C ALA A 92 21.96 -32.50 0.14
N ASP A 93 22.75 -32.65 1.21
CA ASP A 93 22.44 -33.55 2.33
C ASP A 93 21.26 -33.05 3.17
N LEU A 94 21.15 -31.72 3.35
CA LEU A 94 20.01 -31.07 4.00
C LEU A 94 18.72 -31.34 3.21
N VAL A 95 18.72 -31.10 1.90
CA VAL A 95 17.57 -31.40 1.02
C VAL A 95 17.22 -32.88 1.08
N ALA A 96 18.20 -33.78 1.01
CA ALA A 96 17.96 -35.22 1.09
C ALA A 96 17.39 -35.68 2.46
N SER A 97 17.67 -34.92 3.53
CA SER A 97 17.17 -35.20 4.89
C SER A 97 15.72 -34.72 5.11
N LEU A 98 15.23 -33.81 4.27
CA LEU A 98 13.86 -33.30 4.31
C LEU A 98 12.92 -34.26 3.58
N ARG A 99 12.30 -35.18 4.33
CA ARG A 99 11.31 -36.13 3.79
C ARG A 99 10.07 -35.41 3.24
N ASP A 100 9.43 -35.99 2.23
CA ASP A 100 8.16 -35.54 1.63
C ASP A 100 8.13 -34.10 1.08
N GLY A 101 9.30 -33.49 0.83
CA GLY A 101 9.38 -32.15 0.24
C GLY A 101 8.92 -31.00 1.16
N ALA A 102 8.74 -31.26 2.46
CA ALA A 102 8.17 -30.32 3.43
C ALA A 102 9.15 -29.23 3.92
N GLY A 103 10.19 -28.89 3.15
CA GLY A 103 11.18 -27.88 3.54
C GLY A 103 12.12 -27.46 2.42
N SER A 104 13.00 -26.49 2.72
CA SER A 104 14.00 -25.98 1.77
C SER A 104 15.35 -25.79 2.43
N ALA A 105 16.42 -25.94 1.65
CA ALA A 105 17.76 -25.58 2.06
C ALA A 105 18.41 -24.66 1.00
N VAL A 106 18.96 -23.55 1.45
CA VAL A 106 19.61 -22.53 0.60
C VAL A 106 21.00 -22.22 1.13
N ALA A 107 21.88 -21.73 0.27
CA ALA A 107 23.27 -21.44 0.62
C ALA A 107 23.50 -19.95 0.77
N THR A 108 24.38 -19.53 1.68
CA THR A 108 24.71 -18.11 1.82
C THR A 108 25.64 -17.60 0.72
N LEU A 109 26.69 -18.36 0.42
CA LEU A 109 27.67 -18.03 -0.62
C LEU A 109 27.91 -19.22 -1.54
N ARG A 110 28.35 -18.94 -2.77
CA ARG A 110 28.81 -19.94 -3.74
C ARG A 110 30.13 -19.50 -4.33
N ARG A 111 30.90 -20.49 -4.79
CA ARG A 111 32.16 -20.25 -5.50
C ARG A 111 31.83 -19.58 -6.83
N ASP A 112 32.73 -18.70 -7.26
CA ASP A 112 32.68 -18.02 -8.56
C ASP A 112 31.43 -17.16 -8.78
N ARG A 113 30.77 -16.75 -7.69
CA ARG A 113 29.66 -15.79 -7.71
C ARG A 113 29.95 -14.61 -6.79
N PRO A 114 29.54 -13.38 -7.16
CA PRO A 114 29.63 -12.23 -6.27
C PRO A 114 28.82 -12.48 -4.99
N GLY A 115 29.42 -12.28 -3.82
CA GLY A 115 28.83 -12.60 -2.53
C GLY A 115 27.53 -11.86 -2.26
N ARG A 116 27.46 -10.54 -2.52
CA ARG A 116 26.24 -9.74 -2.32
C ARG A 116 25.12 -10.20 -3.25
N ALA A 117 25.44 -10.58 -4.49
CA ALA A 117 24.46 -11.07 -5.45
C ALA A 117 23.85 -12.42 -5.02
N GLU A 118 24.69 -13.36 -4.55
CA GLU A 118 24.21 -14.65 -4.04
C GLU A 118 23.40 -14.48 -2.75
N LEU A 119 23.81 -13.59 -1.85
CA LEU A 119 23.05 -13.23 -0.64
C LEU A 119 21.66 -12.70 -0.96
N LEU A 120 21.54 -11.77 -1.92
CA LEU A 120 20.26 -11.23 -2.37
C LEU A 120 19.39 -12.29 -3.08
N HIS A 121 20.01 -13.19 -3.83
CA HIS A 121 19.32 -14.34 -4.42
C HIS A 121 18.74 -15.27 -3.34
N THR A 122 19.52 -15.58 -2.30
CA THR A 122 19.04 -16.36 -1.16
C THR A 122 17.97 -15.62 -0.36
N LEU A 123 18.10 -14.30 -0.21
CA LEU A 123 17.07 -13.46 0.43
C LEU A 123 15.76 -13.49 -0.37
N ALA A 124 15.82 -13.44 -1.70
CA ALA A 124 14.66 -13.59 -2.57
C ALA A 124 13.96 -14.95 -2.36
N HIS A 125 14.72 -16.04 -2.25
CA HIS A 125 14.17 -17.36 -1.91
C HIS A 125 13.50 -17.39 -0.53
N LEU A 126 14.12 -16.80 0.50
CA LEU A 126 13.53 -16.73 1.84
C LEU A 126 12.25 -15.87 1.85
N HIS A 127 12.28 -14.73 1.15
CA HIS A 127 11.16 -13.80 1.04
C HIS A 127 9.94 -14.42 0.39
N VAL A 128 10.08 -15.13 -0.74
CA VAL A 128 8.93 -15.73 -1.44
C VAL A 128 8.29 -16.87 -0.65
N MET A 129 9.05 -17.45 0.29
CA MET A 129 8.53 -18.44 1.22
C MET A 129 7.87 -17.78 2.44
N GLY A 130 7.95 -16.47 2.62
CA GLY A 130 7.30 -15.75 3.73
C GLY A 130 8.22 -15.30 4.86
N GLN A 131 9.54 -15.47 4.73
CA GLN A 131 10.47 -14.93 5.74
C GLN A 131 10.31 -13.40 5.81
N PRO A 132 10.16 -12.81 7.01
CA PRO A 132 10.26 -11.37 7.18
C PRO A 132 11.60 -10.87 6.67
N VAL A 133 11.57 -9.79 5.88
CA VAL A 133 12.77 -9.14 5.35
C VAL A 133 12.69 -7.67 5.67
N ASP A 134 13.75 -7.14 6.27
CA ASP A 134 13.95 -5.71 6.40
C ASP A 134 14.52 -5.17 5.08
N PHE A 135 13.62 -4.77 4.19
CA PHE A 135 14.00 -4.16 2.92
C PHE A 135 14.64 -2.77 3.09
N GLU A 136 14.45 -2.08 4.23
CA GLU A 136 15.13 -0.79 4.46
C GLU A 136 16.64 -0.97 4.61
N ALA A 137 17.06 -2.11 5.17
CA ALA A 137 18.47 -2.47 5.30
C ALA A 137 19.16 -2.72 3.95
N LEU A 138 18.41 -2.93 2.86
CA LEU A 138 18.95 -3.07 1.51
C LEU A 138 19.23 -1.72 0.83
N GLY A 139 18.76 -0.62 1.42
CA GLY A 139 18.96 0.75 0.94
C GLY A 139 17.63 1.47 0.70
N ARG A 140 17.67 2.82 0.76
CA ARG A 140 16.50 3.67 0.50
C ARG A 140 16.45 4.08 -0.96
N GLY A 141 15.27 3.93 -1.57
CA GLY A 141 14.98 4.43 -2.91
C GLY A 141 13.94 5.55 -2.90
N ARG A 142 13.96 6.38 -3.94
CA ARG A 142 12.90 7.36 -4.19
C ARG A 142 11.57 6.62 -4.46
N VAL A 143 10.45 7.20 -4.03
CA VAL A 143 9.13 6.70 -4.42
C VAL A 143 8.89 7.01 -5.89
N VAL A 144 8.77 5.95 -6.69
CA VAL A 144 8.29 6.03 -8.07
C VAL A 144 6.91 5.36 -8.14
N PRO A 145 6.04 5.79 -9.07
CA PRO A 145 4.81 5.06 -9.32
C PRO A 145 5.15 3.61 -9.69
N LEU A 146 4.35 2.66 -9.24
CA LEU A 146 4.44 1.25 -9.61
C LEU A 146 3.11 0.83 -10.25
N PRO A 147 3.05 -0.33 -10.93
CA PRO A 147 1.78 -0.93 -11.29
C PRO A 147 0.81 -1.00 -10.10
N ARG A 148 -0.47 -0.81 -10.39
CA ARG A 148 -1.54 -0.97 -9.40
C ARG A 148 -1.94 -2.42 -9.28
N TYR A 149 -2.52 -2.79 -8.14
CA TYR A 149 -3.09 -4.13 -7.97
C TYR A 149 -4.17 -4.39 -9.03
N PRO A 150 -4.08 -5.50 -9.80
CA PRO A 150 -5.08 -5.88 -10.78
C PRO A 150 -6.18 -6.66 -10.07
N PHE A 151 -7.18 -5.94 -9.55
CA PHE A 151 -8.37 -6.55 -8.96
C PHE A 151 -9.00 -7.55 -9.95
N ALA A 152 -9.58 -8.63 -9.43
CA ALA A 152 -10.30 -9.63 -10.19
C ALA A 152 -11.81 -9.51 -9.91
N PRO A 153 -12.46 -8.43 -10.38
CA PRO A 153 -13.80 -8.13 -9.94
C PRO A 153 -14.81 -9.08 -10.57
N VAL A 154 -15.86 -9.40 -9.81
CA VAL A 154 -16.98 -10.22 -10.25
C VAL A 154 -18.30 -9.51 -9.98
N GLU A 155 -19.33 -9.87 -10.72
CA GLU A 155 -20.64 -9.22 -10.63
C GLU A 155 -21.32 -9.48 -9.27
N HIS A 156 -21.69 -8.39 -8.61
CA HIS A 156 -22.43 -8.36 -7.35
C HIS A 156 -23.62 -7.38 -7.48
N TRP A 157 -24.80 -7.89 -7.83
CA TRP A 157 -26.01 -7.08 -7.96
C TRP A 157 -27.21 -7.67 -7.22
N LEU A 158 -28.19 -6.82 -6.91
CA LEU A 158 -29.47 -7.23 -6.32
C LEU A 158 -30.22 -8.14 -7.30
N GLY A 159 -30.76 -9.26 -6.80
CA GLY A 159 -31.54 -10.21 -7.61
C GLY A 159 -30.71 -11.13 -8.53
N ALA A 160 -29.40 -10.94 -8.65
CA ALA A 160 -28.54 -11.89 -9.36
C ALA A 160 -28.47 -13.22 -8.59
N GLU A 161 -28.80 -14.34 -9.24
CA GLU A 161 -28.54 -15.68 -8.68
C GLU A 161 -27.05 -15.73 -8.33
N ALA A 162 -26.73 -16.16 -7.09
CA ALA A 162 -25.34 -16.41 -6.75
C ALA A 162 -24.84 -17.49 -7.70
N ARG A 163 -24.05 -17.10 -8.69
CA ARG A 163 -23.25 -18.08 -9.42
C ARG A 163 -22.43 -18.78 -8.33
N PRO A 164 -22.51 -20.12 -8.20
CA PRO A 164 -21.69 -20.80 -7.22
C PRO A 164 -20.25 -20.54 -7.63
N VAL A 165 -19.63 -19.56 -6.96
CA VAL A 165 -18.20 -19.57 -6.76
C VAL A 165 -18.02 -20.85 -5.97
N VAL A 166 -17.52 -21.90 -6.65
CA VAL A 166 -16.99 -23.06 -5.96
C VAL A 166 -16.07 -22.46 -4.90
N PRO A 167 -16.37 -22.61 -3.59
CA PRO A 167 -15.39 -22.22 -2.59
C PRO A 167 -14.13 -22.92 -3.04
N ALA A 168 -13.07 -22.17 -3.37
CA ALA A 168 -11.77 -22.79 -3.43
C ALA A 168 -11.64 -23.47 -2.07
N GLU A 169 -11.71 -24.80 -2.04
CA GLU A 169 -11.57 -25.54 -0.80
C GLU A 169 -10.28 -25.01 -0.18
N PRO A 170 -10.30 -24.49 1.05
CA PRO A 170 -9.08 -24.10 1.73
C PRO A 170 -8.33 -25.40 2.04
N SER A 171 -7.62 -25.94 1.05
CA SER A 171 -6.60 -26.96 1.25
C SER A 171 -5.34 -26.25 1.71
N PHE A 172 -5.37 -25.81 2.96
CA PHE A 172 -4.21 -25.33 3.67
C PHE A 172 -3.76 -26.40 4.65
N THR A 173 -2.72 -27.14 4.26
CA THR A 173 -1.83 -27.80 5.22
C THR A 173 -0.56 -26.96 5.30
N PRO A 174 -0.34 -26.28 6.43
CA PRO A 174 1.03 -26.15 6.90
C PRO A 174 1.18 -26.22 8.42
N VAL A 175 2.39 -26.63 8.77
CA VAL A 175 2.91 -26.92 10.11
C VAL A 175 3.46 -25.65 10.77
N VAL A 176 3.12 -25.51 12.05
CA VAL A 176 3.45 -24.50 13.09
C VAL A 176 4.98 -24.23 13.17
N SER A 177 5.51 -23.06 13.56
CA SER A 177 5.08 -22.17 14.66
C SER A 177 5.91 -20.88 14.84
N THR A 178 5.40 -19.96 15.68
CA THR A 178 6.08 -19.06 16.67
C THR A 178 5.43 -19.36 18.05
N ALA A 179 6.10 -20.15 18.90
CA ALA A 179 5.41 -21.32 19.50
C ALA A 179 4.73 -21.24 20.87
N SER A 180 4.79 -20.18 21.69
CA SER A 180 4.30 -20.33 23.08
C SER A 180 2.88 -19.79 23.34
N LEU A 181 2.62 -18.50 23.06
CA LEU A 181 1.34 -17.89 23.43
C LEU A 181 0.33 -17.89 22.27
N GLU A 182 0.73 -17.42 21.08
CA GLU A 182 -0.09 -17.45 19.87
C GLU A 182 -0.58 -18.87 19.55
N SER A 183 0.31 -19.87 19.66
CA SER A 183 -0.06 -21.28 19.45
C SER A 183 -1.09 -21.78 20.46
N ARG A 184 -1.07 -21.30 21.70
CA ARG A 184 -2.07 -21.70 22.70
C ARG A 184 -3.39 -20.98 22.45
N VAL A 185 -3.34 -19.70 22.07
CA VAL A 185 -4.53 -18.94 21.67
C VAL A 185 -5.19 -19.55 20.42
N ASP A 186 -4.41 -19.96 19.41
CA ASP A 186 -4.86 -20.66 18.20
C ASP A 186 -5.60 -21.97 18.53
N VAL A 187 -4.97 -22.85 19.34
CA VAL A 187 -5.56 -24.14 19.72
C VAL A 187 -6.89 -23.94 20.45
N ILE A 188 -6.95 -22.99 21.38
CA ILE A 188 -8.17 -22.70 22.13
C ILE A 188 -9.25 -22.12 21.20
N ALA A 189 -8.88 -21.18 20.31
CA ALA A 189 -9.79 -20.58 19.34
C ALA A 189 -10.38 -21.61 18.37
N ARG A 190 -9.57 -22.52 17.83
CA ARG A 190 -10.03 -23.63 16.98
C ARG A 190 -10.98 -24.58 17.70
N GLY A 191 -10.65 -24.92 18.95
CA GLY A 191 -11.50 -25.77 19.79
C GLY A 191 -12.87 -25.18 20.09
N VAL A 192 -13.01 -23.85 20.00
CA VAL A 192 -14.29 -23.14 20.11
C VAL A 192 -14.98 -23.04 18.75
N LEU A 193 -14.23 -22.77 17.68
CA LEU A 193 -14.74 -22.67 16.30
C LEU A 193 -15.14 -24.01 15.67
N GLY A 194 -14.79 -25.14 16.30
CA GLY A 194 -15.05 -26.47 15.75
C GLY A 194 -14.19 -26.80 14.53
N ILE A 195 -13.06 -26.11 14.37
CA ILE A 195 -12.12 -26.30 13.27
C ILE A 195 -11.18 -27.45 13.63
N ALA A 196 -11.03 -28.40 12.70
CA ALA A 196 -10.23 -29.61 12.92
C ALA A 196 -8.80 -29.31 13.34
N ASP A 197 -8.23 -30.18 14.18
CA ASP A 197 -6.96 -29.90 14.87
C ASP A 197 -5.72 -29.74 13.95
N SER A 198 -5.86 -30.05 12.67
CA SER A 198 -4.81 -30.03 11.66
C SER A 198 -4.70 -28.73 10.88
N ALA A 199 -5.61 -27.75 11.06
CA ALA A 199 -5.63 -26.50 10.31
C ALA A 199 -5.43 -25.28 11.24
N PRO A 200 -4.20 -24.73 11.37
CA PRO A 200 -3.97 -23.52 12.16
C PRO A 200 -4.65 -22.30 11.53
N LEU A 201 -5.17 -21.40 12.36
CA LEU A 201 -5.78 -20.16 11.90
C LEU A 201 -4.70 -19.14 11.52
N SER A 202 -5.03 -18.25 10.56
CA SER A 202 -4.15 -17.13 10.25
C SER A 202 -4.09 -16.17 11.46
N PRO A 203 -2.90 -15.84 12.00
CA PRO A 203 -2.79 -15.00 13.20
C PRO A 203 -3.39 -13.61 13.07
N ARG A 204 -3.50 -13.12 11.83
CA ARG A 204 -4.02 -11.79 11.45
C ARG A 204 -5.47 -11.78 11.00
N GLN A 205 -6.10 -12.95 10.91
CA GLN A 205 -7.49 -13.05 10.52
C GLN A 205 -8.38 -12.78 11.74
N GLY A 206 -9.46 -12.02 11.53
CA GLY A 206 -10.45 -11.80 12.55
C GLY A 206 -11.15 -13.11 12.90
N LEU A 207 -11.26 -13.41 14.19
CA LEU A 207 -11.95 -14.61 14.66
C LEU A 207 -13.44 -14.61 14.25
N PHE A 208 -14.06 -13.43 14.18
CA PHE A 208 -15.45 -13.25 13.72
C PHE A 208 -15.61 -13.50 12.21
N ASP A 209 -14.59 -13.19 11.40
CA ASP A 209 -14.59 -13.50 9.95
C ASP A 209 -14.58 -15.01 9.69
N LEU A 210 -14.14 -15.80 10.68
CA LEU A 210 -14.13 -17.26 10.68
C LEU A 210 -15.44 -17.87 11.21
N GLY A 211 -16.46 -17.05 11.44
CA GLY A 211 -17.77 -17.50 11.95
C GLY A 211 -17.88 -17.54 13.48
N MET A 212 -16.96 -16.91 14.22
CA MET A 212 -17.11 -16.76 15.67
C MET A 212 -18.30 -15.86 15.99
N ASP A 213 -19.22 -16.33 16.84
CA ASP A 213 -20.31 -15.52 17.39
C ASP A 213 -20.03 -15.04 18.83
N SER A 214 -20.96 -14.28 19.41
CA SER A 214 -20.79 -13.74 20.77
C SER A 214 -20.77 -14.81 21.87
N MET A 215 -21.44 -15.96 21.69
CA MET A 215 -21.41 -17.06 22.66
C MET A 215 -20.06 -17.80 22.59
N MET A 216 -19.57 -18.01 21.38
CA MET A 216 -18.26 -18.58 21.10
C MET A 216 -17.13 -17.69 21.61
N ALA A 217 -17.20 -16.37 21.40
CA ALA A 217 -16.23 -15.41 21.95
C ALA A 217 -16.18 -15.46 23.49
N MET A 218 -17.33 -15.61 24.15
CA MET A 218 -17.40 -15.79 25.61
C MET A 218 -16.86 -17.16 26.07
N GLU A 219 -16.99 -18.19 25.25
CA GLU A 219 -16.38 -19.49 25.51
C GLU A 219 -14.85 -19.45 25.34
N LEU A 220 -14.35 -18.80 24.28
CA LEU A 220 -12.94 -18.55 24.05
C LEU A 220 -12.32 -17.78 25.21
N TYR A 221 -12.97 -16.69 25.65
CA TYR A 221 -12.57 -15.95 26.86
C TYR A 221 -12.40 -16.86 28.09
N ARG A 222 -13.41 -17.69 28.40
CA ARG A 222 -13.37 -18.60 29.57
C ARG A 222 -12.25 -19.63 29.44
N ARG A 223 -12.05 -20.19 28.26
CA ARG A 223 -10.98 -21.16 28.02
C ARG A 223 -9.61 -20.52 28.09
N LEU A 224 -9.43 -19.30 27.57
CA LEU A 224 -8.17 -18.55 27.71
C LEU A 224 -7.82 -18.27 29.18
N GLN A 225 -8.78 -17.80 29.99
CA GLN A 225 -8.54 -17.62 31.43
C GLN A 225 -8.18 -18.93 32.13
N SER A 226 -8.95 -19.99 31.87
CA SER A 226 -8.77 -21.29 32.54
C SER A 226 -7.49 -22.00 32.14
N GLU A 227 -7.15 -22.00 30.84
CA GLU A 227 -6.03 -22.77 30.30
C GLU A 227 -4.72 -22.01 30.35
N LEU A 228 -4.74 -20.67 30.30
CA LEU A 228 -3.54 -19.84 30.37
C LEU A 228 -3.25 -19.31 31.77
N GLY A 229 -4.21 -19.35 32.70
CA GLY A 229 -4.04 -18.85 34.06
C GLY A 229 -3.92 -17.32 34.13
N VAL A 230 -4.56 -16.62 33.20
CA VAL A 230 -4.47 -15.16 33.01
C VAL A 230 -5.76 -14.47 33.43
N GLU A 231 -5.66 -13.29 34.06
CA GLU A 231 -6.82 -12.43 34.31
C GLU A 231 -7.13 -11.61 33.06
N LEU A 232 -8.07 -12.11 32.25
CA LEU A 232 -8.68 -11.35 31.16
C LEU A 232 -9.96 -10.66 31.63
N VAL A 233 -10.27 -9.50 31.08
CA VAL A 233 -11.63 -8.95 31.12
C VAL A 233 -12.50 -9.61 30.04
N PRO A 234 -13.82 -9.82 30.24
CA PRO A 234 -14.69 -10.46 29.26
C PRO A 234 -14.67 -9.84 27.85
N THR A 235 -14.35 -8.54 27.75
CA THR A 235 -14.28 -7.79 26.50
C THR A 235 -12.97 -8.01 25.73
N ALA A 236 -11.94 -8.60 26.33
CA ALA A 236 -10.60 -8.70 25.72
C ALA A 236 -10.58 -9.47 24.39
N VAL A 237 -11.44 -10.49 24.23
CA VAL A 237 -11.57 -11.24 22.96
C VAL A 237 -12.20 -10.38 21.85
N PHE A 238 -13.01 -9.39 22.21
CA PHE A 238 -13.62 -8.43 21.28
C PHE A 238 -12.69 -7.26 20.96
N GLU A 239 -11.89 -6.83 21.94
CA GLU A 239 -10.91 -5.74 21.80
C GLU A 239 -9.65 -6.18 21.03
N HIS A 240 -9.36 -7.48 21.04
CA HIS A 240 -8.23 -8.11 20.36
C HIS A 240 -8.73 -9.25 19.45
N PRO A 241 -9.40 -8.93 18.35
CA PRO A 241 -10.16 -9.90 17.53
C PRO A 241 -9.30 -10.85 16.69
N THR A 242 -7.97 -10.73 16.71
CA THR A 242 -7.05 -11.64 16.02
C THR A 242 -6.18 -12.40 17.02
N ILE A 243 -5.67 -13.58 16.63
CA ILE A 243 -4.79 -14.39 17.48
C ILE A 243 -3.51 -13.62 17.84
N GLU A 244 -2.93 -12.90 16.87
CA GLU A 244 -1.74 -12.05 17.08
C GLU A 244 -2.02 -10.96 18.13
N GLN A 245 -3.13 -10.23 17.99
CA GLN A 245 -3.50 -9.15 18.92
C GLN A 245 -3.82 -9.68 20.32
N LEU A 246 -4.54 -10.80 20.41
CA LEU A 246 -4.92 -11.40 21.68
C LEU A 246 -3.69 -11.97 22.41
N ALA A 247 -2.77 -12.58 21.67
CA ALA A 247 -1.49 -13.02 22.21
C ALA A 247 -0.59 -11.84 22.66
N ALA A 248 -0.55 -10.75 21.89
CA ALA A 248 0.20 -9.55 22.27
C ALA A 248 -0.37 -8.86 23.52
N HIS A 249 -1.69 -8.78 23.64
CA HIS A 249 -2.37 -8.28 24.85
C HIS A 249 -2.04 -9.14 26.07
N LEU A 250 -2.14 -10.46 25.92
CA LEU A 250 -1.80 -11.42 26.97
C LEU A 250 -0.31 -11.41 27.35
N ALA A 251 0.57 -10.98 26.44
CA ALA A 251 1.99 -10.76 26.70
C ALA A 251 2.29 -9.44 27.43
N GLY A 252 1.28 -8.60 27.71
CA GLY A 252 1.46 -7.33 28.43
C GLY A 252 2.15 -6.24 27.60
N ILE A 253 2.14 -6.33 26.28
CA ILE A 253 2.76 -5.35 25.38
C ILE A 253 1.81 -4.15 25.26
N ALA A 254 2.10 -3.10 26.04
CA ALA A 254 1.36 -1.84 25.93
C ALA A 254 1.76 -1.09 24.63
N PRO A 255 0.79 -0.50 23.90
CA PRO A 255 1.12 0.35 22.76
C PRO A 255 1.97 1.55 23.20
N ALA A 256 2.99 1.88 22.42
CA ALA A 256 3.90 2.98 22.71
C ALA A 256 3.13 4.30 22.89
N VAL A 257 3.28 4.92 24.06
CA VAL A 257 2.71 6.24 24.37
C VAL A 257 3.40 7.31 23.51
N ARG A 258 2.59 8.05 22.75
CA ARG A 258 3.04 9.02 21.74
C ARG A 258 3.71 10.24 22.37
N ARG A 259 4.79 10.69 21.73
CA ARG A 259 5.38 12.01 21.92
C ARG A 259 4.61 13.00 21.03
N GLN A 260 3.86 13.93 21.64
CA GLN A 260 3.14 14.99 20.92
C GLN A 260 4.15 15.84 20.12
N ALA A 261 4.00 15.88 18.80
CA ALA A 261 4.71 16.84 17.96
C ALA A 261 4.10 18.24 18.18
N SER A 262 4.94 19.27 18.28
CA SER A 262 4.49 20.65 18.35
C SER A 262 3.92 21.06 16.99
N VAL A 263 2.63 21.32 16.92
CA VAL A 263 1.97 21.63 15.65
C VAL A 263 1.99 23.14 15.39
N ALA A 264 2.56 23.54 14.24
CA ALA A 264 2.45 24.91 13.76
C ALA A 264 1.07 25.08 13.10
N GLY A 265 0.31 26.10 13.53
CA GLY A 265 -1.07 26.32 13.06
C GLY A 265 -1.22 26.61 11.56
N ASN A 266 -0.11 26.77 10.82
CA ASN A 266 -0.14 27.03 9.37
C ASN A 266 0.76 26.08 8.55
N GLU A 267 0.84 24.81 8.97
CA GLU A 267 1.62 23.80 8.27
C GLU A 267 1.03 23.47 6.87
N PRO A 268 1.85 23.51 5.80
CA PRO A 268 1.42 23.07 4.46
C PRO A 268 1.14 21.57 4.42
N ILE A 269 0.14 21.18 3.65
CA ILE A 269 -0.29 19.78 3.52
C ILE A 269 0.10 19.25 2.14
N ALA A 270 0.93 18.20 2.11
CA ALA A 270 1.32 17.50 0.91
C ALA A 270 0.20 16.57 0.43
N ILE A 271 -0.11 16.65 -0.86
CA ILE A 271 -0.83 15.58 -1.58
C ILE A 271 0.22 14.56 -2.03
N VAL A 272 0.16 13.34 -1.52
CA VAL A 272 1.18 12.30 -1.77
C VAL A 272 0.72 11.18 -2.69
N GLY A 273 -0.59 10.98 -2.86
CA GLY A 273 -1.15 10.03 -3.83
C GLY A 273 -2.59 10.34 -4.20
N MET A 274 -3.04 9.83 -5.34
CA MET A 274 -4.40 10.02 -5.84
C MET A 274 -4.86 8.90 -6.77
N ALA A 275 -6.16 8.62 -6.76
CA ALA A 275 -6.82 7.68 -7.68
C ALA A 275 -8.21 8.20 -8.06
N CYS A 276 -8.71 7.81 -9.24
CA CYS A 276 -10.05 8.23 -9.70
C CYS A 276 -10.67 7.24 -10.68
N ARG A 277 -12.00 7.26 -10.76
CA ARG A 277 -12.80 6.77 -11.89
C ARG A 277 -13.73 7.88 -12.34
N PHE A 278 -13.56 8.36 -13.57
CA PHE A 278 -14.38 9.39 -14.19
C PHE A 278 -14.88 8.96 -15.57
N PRO A 279 -15.93 9.62 -16.13
CA PRO A 279 -16.46 9.32 -17.46
C PRO A 279 -15.38 9.38 -18.55
N GLY A 280 -15.53 8.62 -19.64
CA GLY A 280 -14.56 8.60 -20.74
C GLY A 280 -13.42 7.58 -20.62
N GLY A 281 -13.57 6.58 -19.75
CA GLY A 281 -12.48 5.63 -19.42
C GLY A 281 -11.33 6.29 -18.66
N ALA A 282 -11.60 7.40 -17.95
CA ALA A 282 -10.64 8.09 -17.10
C ALA A 282 -10.51 7.34 -15.76
N ASN A 283 -9.93 6.14 -15.82
CA ASN A 283 -9.84 5.20 -14.71
C ASN A 283 -8.58 5.39 -13.84
N ASP A 284 -7.76 6.38 -14.17
CA ASP A 284 -6.61 6.83 -13.40
C ASP A 284 -6.29 8.31 -13.71
N PRO A 285 -5.46 8.99 -12.89
CA PRO A 285 -5.13 10.40 -13.11
C PRO A 285 -4.45 10.69 -14.45
N GLU A 286 -3.63 9.77 -14.97
CA GLU A 286 -2.94 9.91 -16.26
C GLU A 286 -3.91 9.78 -17.45
N ALA A 287 -4.84 8.83 -17.40
CA ALA A 287 -5.94 8.69 -18.37
C ALA A 287 -6.88 9.91 -18.30
N PHE A 288 -7.21 10.36 -17.09
CA PHE A 288 -7.99 11.58 -16.87
C PHE A 288 -7.31 12.81 -17.48
N TRP A 289 -6.00 12.95 -17.27
CA TRP A 289 -5.22 14.04 -17.85
C TRP A 289 -5.22 14.02 -19.38
N SER A 290 -5.09 12.83 -19.99
CA SER A 290 -5.19 12.67 -21.44
C SER A 290 -6.56 13.15 -21.95
N ARG A 291 -7.66 12.78 -21.27
CA ARG A 291 -9.02 13.24 -21.62
C ARG A 291 -9.22 14.75 -21.48
N LEU A 292 -8.60 15.36 -20.47
CA LEU A 292 -8.61 16.81 -20.29
C LEU A 292 -7.95 17.54 -21.47
N LEU A 293 -6.81 17.03 -21.95
CA LEU A 293 -6.09 17.62 -23.09
C LEU A 293 -6.85 17.48 -24.41
N GLU A 294 -7.61 16.40 -24.55
CA GLU A 294 -8.48 16.15 -25.72
C GLU A 294 -9.76 16.99 -25.73
N ALA A 295 -10.05 17.75 -24.66
CA ALA A 295 -11.34 18.41 -24.45
C ALA A 295 -12.53 17.45 -24.69
N PHE A 296 -12.40 16.21 -24.17
CA PHE A 296 -13.32 15.10 -24.42
C PHE A 296 -14.77 15.38 -23.98
N ASP A 297 -15.75 14.72 -24.62
CA ASP A 297 -17.18 14.74 -24.27
C ASP A 297 -17.57 13.46 -23.54
N GLY A 298 -17.64 13.53 -22.21
CA GLY A 298 -18.00 12.39 -21.36
C GLY A 298 -19.48 12.11 -21.24
N THR A 299 -20.34 12.89 -21.89
CA THR A 299 -21.79 12.64 -21.81
C THR A 299 -22.18 11.49 -22.72
N CYS A 300 -23.05 10.61 -22.26
CA CYS A 300 -23.66 9.55 -23.05
C CYS A 300 -25.09 9.27 -22.57
N PRO A 301 -25.90 8.52 -23.35
CA PRO A 301 -27.18 8.02 -22.85
C PRO A 301 -26.97 7.10 -21.64
N PRO A 302 -28.01 6.88 -20.83
CA PRO A 302 -28.00 5.88 -19.76
C PRO A 302 -27.54 4.52 -20.28
N PRO A 303 -26.65 3.82 -19.55
CA PRO A 303 -26.34 2.42 -19.81
C PRO A 303 -27.62 1.57 -19.83
N ALA A 304 -27.66 0.57 -20.72
CA ALA A 304 -28.86 -0.25 -20.95
C ALA A 304 -29.31 -1.05 -19.72
N ASP A 305 -28.38 -1.33 -18.81
CA ASP A 305 -28.57 -2.00 -17.52
C ASP A 305 -29.04 -1.06 -16.40
N ARG A 306 -29.13 0.26 -16.63
CA ARG A 306 -29.60 1.25 -15.64
C ARG A 306 -31.10 1.51 -15.77
N TRP A 307 -31.53 2.08 -16.91
CA TRP A 307 -32.94 2.27 -17.24
C TRP A 307 -33.12 2.57 -18.75
N ASP A 308 -34.35 2.39 -19.24
CA ASP A 308 -34.71 2.82 -20.59
C ASP A 308 -34.88 4.35 -20.66
N GLU A 309 -33.98 5.03 -21.38
CA GLU A 309 -34.04 6.49 -21.62
C GLU A 309 -35.41 6.93 -22.16
N ALA A 310 -35.98 6.18 -23.10
CA ALA A 310 -37.20 6.57 -23.80
C ALA A 310 -38.42 6.59 -22.87
N ALA A 311 -38.42 5.75 -21.83
CA ALA A 311 -39.52 5.66 -20.86
C ALA A 311 -39.65 6.91 -19.98
N PHE A 312 -38.57 7.70 -19.84
CA PHE A 312 -38.53 8.87 -18.95
C PHE A 312 -38.27 10.17 -19.70
N TYR A 313 -38.17 10.17 -21.03
CA TYR A 313 -37.90 11.38 -21.80
C TYR A 313 -39.18 12.11 -22.21
N ASP A 314 -39.25 13.41 -21.96
CA ASP A 314 -40.21 14.32 -22.58
C ASP A 314 -39.54 15.68 -22.84
N PRO A 315 -39.59 16.23 -24.08
CA PRO A 315 -39.00 17.53 -24.37
C PRO A 315 -39.68 18.69 -23.64
N ASP A 316 -40.92 18.54 -23.15
CA ASP A 316 -41.63 19.56 -22.38
C ASP A 316 -41.12 19.60 -20.92
N PRO A 317 -40.46 20.70 -20.47
CA PRO A 317 -40.01 20.83 -19.09
C PRO A 317 -41.14 20.80 -18.05
N ALA A 318 -42.39 21.04 -18.46
CA ALA A 318 -43.55 20.98 -17.57
C ALA A 318 -44.10 19.56 -17.37
N ALA A 319 -43.72 18.60 -18.21
CA ALA A 319 -44.16 17.22 -18.13
C ALA A 319 -43.81 16.59 -16.77
N VAL A 320 -44.73 15.80 -16.22
CA VAL A 320 -44.63 15.21 -14.87
C VAL A 320 -44.07 13.80 -14.99
N GLY A 321 -43.08 13.47 -14.14
CA GLY A 321 -42.48 12.14 -14.09
C GLY A 321 -41.44 11.86 -15.16
N THR A 322 -41.10 12.86 -15.98
CA THR A 322 -40.15 12.77 -17.10
C THR A 322 -39.02 13.79 -16.95
N MET A 323 -38.02 13.68 -17.81
CA MET A 323 -36.87 14.57 -17.93
C MET A 323 -36.65 14.98 -19.38
N TYR A 324 -36.26 16.23 -19.59
CA TYR A 324 -35.97 16.78 -20.92
C TYR A 324 -34.50 16.62 -21.34
N ALA A 325 -33.62 16.23 -20.41
CA ALA A 325 -32.22 15.92 -20.70
C ALA A 325 -32.05 14.41 -20.93
N ARG A 326 -31.32 14.05 -21.99
CA ARG A 326 -31.17 12.65 -22.45
C ARG A 326 -29.83 12.01 -22.07
N ARG A 327 -28.84 12.82 -21.71
CA ARG A 327 -27.46 12.37 -21.52
C ARG A 327 -26.93 12.82 -20.16
N SER A 328 -26.09 11.98 -19.57
CA SER A 328 -25.32 12.27 -18.35
C SER A 328 -23.90 11.76 -18.52
N GLY A 329 -22.98 12.16 -17.65
CA GLY A 329 -21.62 11.61 -17.64
C GLY A 329 -21.59 10.26 -16.92
N PHE A 330 -21.67 9.13 -17.61
CA PHE A 330 -21.61 7.80 -16.98
C PHE A 330 -20.18 7.25 -16.96
N LEU A 331 -19.89 6.39 -15.98
CA LEU A 331 -18.66 5.61 -16.01
C LEU A 331 -18.65 4.67 -17.22
N GLN A 332 -17.50 4.58 -17.89
CA GLN A 332 -17.29 3.77 -19.09
C GLN A 332 -16.09 2.85 -18.89
N GLY A 333 -16.24 1.57 -19.25
CA GLY A 333 -15.21 0.56 -19.01
C GLY A 333 -15.03 0.19 -17.53
N VAL A 334 -15.99 0.56 -16.69
CA VAL A 334 -16.12 0.12 -15.29
C VAL A 334 -17.56 -0.32 -15.12
N ASP A 335 -17.77 -1.60 -14.85
CA ASP A 335 -19.09 -2.09 -14.45
C ASP A 335 -19.26 -1.83 -12.95
N VAL A 336 -20.27 -1.05 -12.57
CA VAL A 336 -20.51 -0.72 -11.15
C VAL A 336 -21.07 -1.92 -10.37
N ALA A 337 -21.52 -2.98 -11.05
CA ALA A 337 -21.88 -4.23 -10.42
C ALA A 337 -20.65 -5.06 -10.07
N GLU A 338 -19.52 -4.87 -10.75
CA GLU A 338 -18.28 -5.62 -10.56
C GLU A 338 -17.48 -5.14 -9.33
N PHE A 339 -16.98 -6.08 -8.52
CA PHE A 339 -16.13 -5.79 -7.36
C PHE A 339 -15.33 -7.02 -6.92
N ASP A 340 -14.07 -6.85 -6.48
CA ASP A 340 -13.23 -7.94 -5.96
C ASP A 340 -13.48 -8.14 -4.45
N ALA A 341 -14.63 -8.72 -4.10
CA ALA A 341 -15.03 -8.91 -2.72
C ALA A 341 -14.03 -9.74 -1.87
N PRO A 342 -13.44 -10.85 -2.38
CA PRO A 342 -12.45 -11.64 -1.65
C PRO A 342 -11.20 -10.83 -1.27
N PHE A 343 -10.71 -9.94 -2.15
CA PHE A 343 -9.59 -9.06 -1.83
C PHE A 343 -9.88 -8.21 -0.58
N PHE A 344 -11.09 -7.65 -0.51
CA PHE A 344 -11.55 -6.81 0.60
C PHE A 344 -12.09 -7.59 1.81
N ARG A 345 -11.98 -8.92 1.80
CA ARG A 345 -12.50 -9.82 2.85
C ARG A 345 -14.02 -9.68 3.05
N ILE A 346 -14.74 -9.43 1.96
CA ILE A 346 -16.20 -9.28 1.95
C ILE A 346 -16.80 -10.55 1.34
N SER A 347 -17.81 -11.12 2.00
CA SER A 347 -18.49 -12.30 1.48
C SER A 347 -19.33 -11.95 0.24
N PRO A 348 -19.56 -12.88 -0.72
CA PRO A 348 -20.43 -12.60 -1.86
C PRO A 348 -21.86 -12.20 -1.48
N ALA A 349 -22.37 -12.68 -0.33
CA ALA A 349 -23.68 -12.30 0.20
C ALA A 349 -23.69 -10.83 0.65
N GLU A 350 -22.68 -10.42 1.40
CA GLU A 350 -22.53 -9.02 1.82
C GLU A 350 -22.31 -8.11 0.61
N ALA A 351 -21.42 -8.48 -0.31
CA ALA A 351 -21.07 -7.68 -1.47
C ALA A 351 -22.30 -7.21 -2.25
N LYS A 352 -23.30 -8.10 -2.48
CA LYS A 352 -24.56 -7.75 -3.16
C LYS A 352 -25.37 -6.66 -2.44
N GLY A 353 -25.27 -6.58 -1.11
CA GLY A 353 -25.98 -5.57 -0.31
C GLY A 353 -25.25 -4.24 -0.21
N ILE A 354 -23.98 -4.17 -0.62
CA ILE A 354 -23.15 -2.95 -0.55
C ILE A 354 -23.45 -2.04 -1.74
N ASP A 355 -23.71 -0.76 -1.49
CA ASP A 355 -23.81 0.28 -2.51
C ASP A 355 -22.51 0.31 -3.35
N PRO A 356 -22.58 0.21 -4.69
CA PRO A 356 -21.43 0.36 -5.58
C PRO A 356 -20.53 1.56 -5.30
N GLN A 357 -21.06 2.65 -4.73
CA GLN A 357 -20.24 3.79 -4.29
C GLN A 357 -19.22 3.39 -3.21
N GLN A 358 -19.60 2.55 -2.24
CA GLN A 358 -18.69 2.09 -1.19
C GLN A 358 -17.63 1.13 -1.74
N ARG A 359 -18.01 0.27 -2.69
CA ARG A 359 -17.10 -0.67 -3.36
C ARG A 359 -16.03 0.10 -4.13
N LEU A 360 -16.45 1.10 -4.90
CA LEU A 360 -15.57 1.97 -5.66
C LEU A 360 -14.62 2.77 -4.75
N LEU A 361 -15.12 3.28 -3.62
CA LEU A 361 -14.29 3.98 -2.64
C LEU A 361 -13.25 3.08 -1.98
N LEU A 362 -13.53 1.79 -1.76
CA LEU A 362 -12.56 0.82 -1.24
C LEU A 362 -11.41 0.59 -2.23
N GLU A 363 -11.72 0.33 -3.49
CA GLU A 363 -10.71 0.18 -4.56
C GLU A 363 -9.89 1.46 -4.72
N LEU A 364 -10.54 2.61 -4.80
CA LEU A 364 -9.83 3.89 -4.97
C LEU A 364 -9.01 4.29 -3.74
N ALA A 365 -9.43 3.94 -2.52
CA ALA A 365 -8.63 4.14 -1.33
C ALA A 365 -7.34 3.29 -1.38
N TRP A 366 -7.45 2.02 -1.78
CA TRP A 366 -6.29 1.15 -1.98
C TRP A 366 -5.34 1.71 -3.05
N GLU A 367 -5.87 2.06 -4.22
CA GLU A 367 -5.07 2.59 -5.32
C GLU A 367 -4.40 3.93 -4.99
N ALA A 368 -5.08 4.82 -4.26
CA ALA A 368 -4.49 6.09 -3.85
C ALA A 368 -3.35 5.90 -2.84
N LEU A 369 -3.46 4.90 -1.95
CA LEU A 369 -2.38 4.50 -1.04
C LEU A 369 -1.21 3.88 -1.80
N GLU A 370 -1.48 3.03 -2.79
CA GLU A 370 -0.46 2.47 -3.67
C GLU A 370 0.26 3.55 -4.50
N ASP A 371 -0.47 4.55 -5.02
CA ASP A 371 0.11 5.71 -5.70
C ASP A 371 0.97 6.57 -4.75
N ALA A 372 0.56 6.68 -3.48
CA ALA A 372 1.31 7.33 -2.41
C ALA A 372 2.54 6.52 -1.92
N GLY A 373 2.66 5.26 -2.32
CA GLY A 373 3.69 4.35 -1.82
C GLY A 373 3.52 4.00 -0.34
N GLN A 374 2.28 4.02 0.16
CA GLN A 374 1.94 3.66 1.53
C GLN A 374 1.41 2.23 1.56
N SER A 375 2.15 1.33 2.22
CA SER A 375 1.71 -0.05 2.40
C SER A 375 0.60 -0.13 3.45
N ALA A 376 -0.51 -0.81 3.13
CA ALA A 376 -1.60 -1.04 4.07
C ALA A 376 -1.14 -1.68 5.39
N ASP A 377 -0.18 -2.60 5.33
CA ASP A 377 0.38 -3.29 6.50
C ASP A 377 1.07 -2.33 7.49
N ARG A 378 1.53 -1.16 7.03
CA ARG A 378 2.13 -0.14 7.90
C ARG A 378 1.12 0.83 8.49
N LEU A 379 -0.10 0.84 7.96
CA LEU A 379 -1.18 1.73 8.39
C LEU A 379 -2.07 1.08 9.45
N GLU A 380 -2.00 -0.24 9.62
CA GLU A 380 -2.74 -0.93 10.67
C GLU A 380 -2.41 -0.35 12.06
N GLY A 381 -3.45 0.03 12.80
CA GLY A 381 -3.34 0.69 14.09
C GLY A 381 -2.95 2.17 14.04
N SER A 382 -2.64 2.73 12.87
CA SER A 382 -2.23 4.14 12.73
C SER A 382 -3.38 5.12 12.92
N HIS A 383 -3.06 6.35 13.31
CA HIS A 383 -4.01 7.47 13.35
C HIS A 383 -4.22 8.06 11.95
N THR A 384 -4.70 7.25 11.02
CA THR A 384 -5.07 7.69 9.68
C THR A 384 -6.55 8.04 9.65
N SER A 385 -6.91 9.25 9.21
CA SER A 385 -8.31 9.66 9.03
C SER A 385 -8.85 9.30 7.64
N VAL A 386 -10.17 9.12 7.57
CA VAL A 386 -10.94 8.92 6.34
C VAL A 386 -12.10 9.91 6.31
N TYR A 387 -12.11 10.82 5.33
CA TYR A 387 -13.21 11.75 5.09
C TYR A 387 -13.76 11.56 3.67
N VAL A 388 -15.02 11.14 3.54
CA VAL A 388 -15.64 10.89 2.23
C VAL A 388 -16.91 11.71 2.06
N GLY A 389 -16.99 12.39 0.91
CA GLY A 389 -18.21 13.03 0.44
C GLY A 389 -19.10 12.03 -0.28
N LEU A 390 -20.33 11.85 0.18
CA LEU A 390 -21.35 11.05 -0.48
C LEU A 390 -22.62 11.87 -0.59
N ALA A 391 -23.30 11.74 -1.72
CA ALA A 391 -24.64 12.24 -1.93
C ALA A 391 -25.45 11.15 -2.62
N THR A 392 -26.78 11.27 -2.51
CA THR A 392 -27.78 10.34 -3.04
C THR A 392 -27.66 8.91 -2.50
N GLY A 393 -28.74 8.14 -2.62
CA GLY A 393 -28.89 6.81 -2.02
C GLY A 393 -29.61 5.87 -2.96
N ASP A 394 -29.21 5.89 -4.24
CA ASP A 394 -29.92 5.21 -5.33
C ASP A 394 -30.00 3.70 -5.09
N TYR A 395 -28.92 3.08 -4.59
CA TYR A 395 -28.91 1.64 -4.31
C TYR A 395 -29.81 1.27 -3.12
N ALA A 396 -29.85 2.12 -2.08
CA ALA A 396 -30.78 1.96 -0.96
C ALA A 396 -32.23 1.99 -1.45
N GLN A 397 -32.54 2.86 -2.41
CA GLN A 397 -33.86 2.92 -3.03
C GLN A 397 -34.18 1.63 -3.80
N LEU A 398 -33.24 1.08 -4.56
CA LEU A 398 -33.40 -0.21 -5.25
C LEU A 398 -33.64 -1.36 -4.25
N CYS A 399 -32.89 -1.41 -3.14
CA CYS A 399 -33.11 -2.41 -2.08
C CYS A 399 -34.53 -2.33 -1.50
N LEU A 400 -35.04 -1.12 -1.29
CA LEU A 400 -36.38 -0.90 -0.70
C LEU A 400 -37.55 -1.15 -1.67
N GLN A 401 -37.29 -1.26 -2.97
CA GLN A 401 -38.29 -1.65 -3.97
C GLN A 401 -38.54 -3.16 -4.03
N GLY A 402 -37.64 -3.97 -3.46
CA GLY A 402 -37.77 -5.42 -3.35
C GLY A 402 -38.84 -5.88 -2.35
N SER A 403 -39.04 -7.20 -2.28
CA SER A 403 -39.95 -7.79 -1.29
C SER A 403 -39.36 -7.69 0.12
N VAL A 404 -40.20 -7.54 1.15
CA VAL A 404 -39.78 -7.60 2.56
C VAL A 404 -39.07 -8.93 2.87
N ALA A 405 -39.40 -10.00 2.14
CA ALA A 405 -38.75 -11.31 2.28
C ALA A 405 -37.30 -11.34 1.73
N GLU A 406 -36.89 -10.36 0.93
CA GLU A 406 -35.56 -10.24 0.34
C GLU A 406 -34.64 -9.33 1.16
N ILE A 407 -35.13 -8.78 2.29
CA ILE A 407 -34.34 -7.94 3.18
C ILE A 407 -33.24 -8.76 3.84
N ASP A 408 -31.99 -8.34 3.61
CA ASP A 408 -30.79 -8.95 4.14
C ASP A 408 -30.09 -7.99 5.15
N PRO A 409 -29.49 -8.49 6.24
CA PRO A 409 -28.83 -7.65 7.25
C PRO A 409 -27.74 -6.74 6.68
N TYR A 410 -27.03 -7.16 5.63
CA TYR A 410 -25.98 -6.40 4.99
C TYR A 410 -26.51 -5.18 4.23
N MET A 411 -27.81 -5.10 3.90
CA MET A 411 -28.38 -3.91 3.26
C MET A 411 -28.26 -2.66 4.15
N THR A 412 -28.33 -2.81 5.47
CA THR A 412 -28.21 -1.68 6.40
C THR A 412 -26.80 -1.11 6.37
N THR A 413 -25.80 -1.97 6.59
CA THR A 413 -24.38 -1.58 6.57
C THR A 413 -23.85 -1.32 5.18
N GLY A 414 -24.50 -1.83 4.14
CA GLY A 414 -24.09 -1.66 2.74
C GLY A 414 -24.51 -0.33 2.14
N ASN A 415 -25.54 0.32 2.68
CA ASN A 415 -26.12 1.54 2.11
C ASN A 415 -26.05 2.77 3.02
N ALA A 416 -25.78 2.60 4.32
CA ALA A 416 -25.63 3.74 5.21
C ALA A 416 -24.39 4.58 4.82
N PRO A 417 -24.48 5.90 4.63
CA PRO A 417 -23.32 6.71 4.25
C PRO A 417 -22.17 6.60 5.25
N ASN A 418 -22.48 6.49 6.55
CA ASN A 418 -21.48 6.38 7.62
C ASN A 418 -20.57 5.15 7.47
N THR A 419 -21.07 4.05 6.92
CA THR A 419 -20.28 2.83 6.75
C THR A 419 -19.30 2.93 5.60
N ALA A 420 -19.44 3.87 4.66
CA ALA A 420 -18.46 4.06 3.59
C ALA A 420 -17.07 4.43 4.14
N ALA A 421 -16.99 5.44 5.01
CA ALA A 421 -15.73 5.81 5.69
C ALA A 421 -15.29 4.73 6.69
N GLY A 422 -16.27 4.16 7.41
CA GLY A 422 -16.04 3.12 8.41
C GLY A 422 -15.45 1.85 7.81
N ARG A 423 -15.88 1.44 6.61
CA ARG A 423 -15.46 0.22 5.92
C ARG A 423 -14.02 0.32 5.41
N ILE A 424 -13.61 1.48 4.88
CA ILE A 424 -12.19 1.76 4.55
C ILE A 424 -11.34 1.66 5.82
N SER A 425 -11.78 2.31 6.90
CA SER A 425 -11.05 2.31 8.18
C SER A 425 -10.95 0.92 8.78
N HIS A 426 -12.03 0.15 8.74
CA HIS A 426 -12.10 -1.22 9.24
C HIS A 426 -11.18 -2.15 8.45
N PHE A 427 -11.27 -2.13 7.12
CA PHE A 427 -10.45 -2.99 6.25
C PHE A 427 -8.95 -2.72 6.40
N LEU A 428 -8.56 -1.45 6.53
CA LEU A 428 -7.15 -1.04 6.69
C LEU A 428 -6.68 -1.00 8.15
N GLY A 429 -7.55 -1.29 9.12
CA GLY A 429 -7.22 -1.26 10.55
C GLY A 429 -6.91 0.13 11.11
N LEU A 430 -7.49 1.20 10.55
CA LEU A 430 -7.18 2.59 10.90
C LEU A 430 -7.88 3.04 12.20
N ARG A 431 -7.23 3.94 12.94
CA ARG A 431 -7.71 4.47 14.23
C ARG A 431 -7.90 5.99 14.26
N GLY A 432 -7.82 6.67 13.10
CA GLY A 432 -8.16 8.08 12.99
C GLY A 432 -9.67 8.32 12.79
N PRO A 433 -10.12 9.58 12.74
CA PRO A 433 -11.50 9.94 12.40
C PRO A 433 -11.97 9.31 11.09
N ALA A 434 -13.17 8.70 11.10
CA ALA A 434 -13.82 8.13 9.92
C ALA A 434 -15.19 8.78 9.73
N VAL A 435 -15.32 9.68 8.74
CA VAL A 435 -16.51 10.53 8.59
C VAL A 435 -16.98 10.51 7.14
N ALA A 436 -18.26 10.17 6.97
CA ALA A 436 -19.00 10.45 5.74
C ALA A 436 -19.80 11.74 5.93
N LEU A 437 -19.81 12.61 4.92
CA LEU A 437 -20.48 13.90 4.99
C LEU A 437 -21.23 14.25 3.70
N ASP A 438 -22.31 15.00 3.86
CA ASP A 438 -23.14 15.50 2.78
C ASP A 438 -23.33 17.02 2.93
N THR A 439 -22.63 17.76 2.08
CA THR A 439 -22.81 19.19 1.84
C THR A 439 -23.19 19.43 0.36
N ALA A 440 -23.89 18.46 -0.25
CA ALA A 440 -24.17 18.38 -1.66
C ALA A 440 -22.90 18.50 -2.53
N CYS A 441 -22.88 19.44 -3.48
CA CYS A 441 -21.82 19.59 -4.47
C CYS A 441 -20.43 19.95 -3.89
N SER A 442 -20.36 20.39 -2.63
CA SER A 442 -19.10 20.73 -1.94
C SER A 442 -18.51 19.58 -1.12
N SER A 443 -19.18 18.42 -1.01
CA SER A 443 -18.83 17.37 -0.04
C SER A 443 -17.36 16.94 -0.08
N SER A 444 -16.83 16.53 -1.24
CA SER A 444 -15.42 16.10 -1.33
C SER A 444 -14.41 17.22 -1.04
N LEU A 445 -14.74 18.50 -1.26
CA LEU A 445 -13.84 19.61 -0.95
C LEU A 445 -13.92 20.01 0.53
N VAL A 446 -15.08 19.86 1.16
CA VAL A 446 -15.23 19.92 2.62
C VAL A 446 -14.46 18.78 3.28
N ALA A 447 -14.49 17.57 2.72
CA ALA A 447 -13.68 16.44 3.17
C ALA A 447 -12.17 16.77 3.11
N ALA A 448 -11.70 17.41 2.03
CA ALA A 448 -10.32 17.87 1.92
C ALA A 448 -9.98 18.91 3.02
N HIS A 449 -10.86 19.86 3.31
CA HIS A 449 -10.68 20.83 4.39
C HIS A 449 -10.55 20.13 5.77
N LEU A 450 -11.46 19.21 6.09
CA LEU A 450 -11.41 18.45 7.35
C LEU A 450 -10.16 17.58 7.47
N GLY A 451 -9.74 16.93 6.38
CA GLY A 451 -8.47 16.20 6.34
C GLY A 451 -7.26 17.08 6.62
N CYS A 452 -7.20 18.28 6.03
CA CYS A 452 -6.16 19.26 6.32
C CYS A 452 -6.18 19.70 7.79
N GLN A 453 -7.36 19.95 8.37
CA GLN A 453 -7.50 20.35 9.77
C GLN A 453 -7.08 19.22 10.72
N SER A 454 -7.46 17.96 10.45
CA SER A 454 -7.07 16.78 11.22
C SER A 454 -5.54 16.64 11.31
N LEU A 455 -4.87 16.80 10.17
CA LEU A 455 -3.41 16.78 10.07
C LEU A 455 -2.76 17.95 10.83
N ARG A 456 -3.26 19.18 10.66
CA ARG A 456 -2.79 20.39 11.34
C ARG A 456 -3.11 20.44 12.84
N ARG A 457 -3.95 19.54 13.35
CA ARG A 457 -4.23 19.42 14.79
C ARG A 457 -3.53 18.22 15.43
N GLY A 458 -2.90 17.37 14.62
CA GLY A 458 -2.29 16.12 15.08
C GLY A 458 -3.29 15.04 15.45
N GLU A 459 -4.58 15.23 15.10
CA GLU A 459 -5.64 14.21 15.20
C GLU A 459 -5.37 13.04 14.24
N SER A 460 -4.62 13.29 13.16
CA SER A 460 -4.14 12.26 12.24
C SER A 460 -2.73 12.53 11.76
N ASP A 461 -2.04 11.49 11.32
CA ASP A 461 -0.69 11.55 10.71
C ASP A 461 -0.73 11.40 9.19
N LEU A 462 -1.80 10.78 8.69
CA LEU A 462 -2.15 10.64 7.29
C LEU A 462 -3.66 10.82 7.16
N SER A 463 -4.14 11.40 6.06
CA SER A 463 -5.57 11.54 5.80
C SER A 463 -5.92 11.08 4.40
N ILE A 464 -6.89 10.18 4.31
CA ILE A 464 -7.52 9.76 3.06
C ILE A 464 -8.78 10.61 2.89
N ILE A 465 -8.88 11.36 1.80
CA ILE A 465 -10.05 12.20 1.49
C ILE A 465 -10.60 11.86 0.11
N GLY A 466 -11.89 12.08 -0.11
CA GLY A 466 -12.47 11.89 -1.42
C GLY A 466 -13.97 12.02 -1.48
N GLY A 467 -14.58 11.44 -2.50
CA GLY A 467 -16.02 11.32 -2.63
C GLY A 467 -16.43 10.52 -3.85
N ALA A 468 -17.68 10.08 -3.85
CA ALA A 468 -18.30 9.31 -4.93
C ALA A 468 -19.70 9.84 -5.26
N ASN A 469 -20.10 9.62 -6.50
CA ASN A 469 -21.47 9.80 -6.99
C ASN A 469 -21.74 8.76 -8.08
N LEU A 470 -22.85 8.03 -8.00
CA LEU A 470 -23.31 7.13 -9.05
C LEU A 470 -24.79 7.38 -9.35
N ILE A 471 -25.21 7.18 -10.60
CA ILE A 471 -26.57 7.42 -11.06
C ILE A 471 -27.18 6.06 -11.41
N LEU A 472 -27.81 5.42 -10.42
CA LEU A 472 -28.34 4.06 -10.59
C LEU A 472 -29.82 4.05 -10.96
N VAL A 473 -30.57 5.11 -10.62
CA VAL A 473 -32.00 5.22 -10.91
C VAL A 473 -32.37 6.57 -11.57
N PRO A 474 -33.45 6.63 -12.38
CA PRO A 474 -33.81 7.85 -13.10
C PRO A 474 -34.39 8.95 -12.20
N VAL A 475 -34.87 8.60 -11.00
CA VAL A 475 -35.67 9.49 -10.13
C VAL A 475 -34.97 10.81 -9.82
N VAL A 476 -33.67 10.76 -9.52
CA VAL A 476 -32.92 11.98 -9.20
C VAL A 476 -32.74 12.85 -10.45
N ASN A 477 -32.56 12.28 -11.65
CA ASN A 477 -32.51 13.05 -12.90
C ASN A 477 -33.84 13.77 -13.18
N VAL A 478 -34.97 13.07 -12.97
CA VAL A 478 -36.31 13.65 -13.08
C VAL A 478 -36.47 14.81 -12.07
N LEU A 479 -35.98 14.65 -10.83
CA LEU A 479 -36.01 15.71 -9.83
C LEU A 479 -35.24 16.96 -10.30
N TYR A 480 -34.01 16.80 -10.81
CA TYR A 480 -33.22 17.93 -11.32
C TYR A 480 -33.84 18.59 -12.56
N ALA A 481 -34.48 17.81 -13.44
CA ALA A 481 -35.25 18.35 -14.56
C ALA A 481 -36.42 19.21 -14.05
N ARG A 482 -37.15 18.74 -13.04
CA ARG A 482 -38.26 19.51 -12.42
C ARG A 482 -37.80 20.77 -11.69
N MET A 483 -36.57 20.79 -11.18
CA MET A 483 -35.95 22.00 -10.64
C MET A 483 -35.51 23.00 -11.72
N GLY A 484 -35.55 22.62 -13.01
CA GLY A 484 -35.11 23.47 -14.12
C GLY A 484 -33.60 23.70 -14.14
N THR A 485 -32.82 22.74 -13.64
CA THR A 485 -31.36 22.88 -13.45
C THR A 485 -30.53 22.18 -14.52
N LEU A 486 -31.14 21.29 -15.31
CA LEU A 486 -30.46 20.54 -16.36
C LEU A 486 -30.38 21.36 -17.65
N ALA A 487 -29.27 21.23 -18.38
CA ALA A 487 -29.12 21.78 -19.73
C ALA A 487 -29.93 20.92 -20.73
N PRO A 488 -30.83 21.50 -21.54
CA PRO A 488 -31.63 20.73 -22.50
C PRO A 488 -30.79 20.00 -23.57
N ASP A 489 -29.67 20.58 -23.99
CA ASP A 489 -28.73 19.95 -24.92
C ASP A 489 -27.76 18.96 -24.23
N SER A 490 -27.94 18.74 -22.93
CA SER A 490 -27.11 17.88 -22.09
C SER A 490 -25.62 18.27 -22.14
N ARG A 491 -25.31 19.57 -22.07
CA ARG A 491 -23.92 20.08 -21.98
C ARG A 491 -23.74 21.12 -20.89
N CYS A 492 -22.74 20.93 -20.03
CA CYS A 492 -22.25 21.99 -19.15
C CYS A 492 -21.45 23.01 -19.98
N LYS A 493 -21.98 24.23 -20.13
CA LYS A 493 -21.40 25.33 -20.91
C LYS A 493 -20.81 26.42 -20.00
N ALA A 494 -19.93 26.02 -19.09
CA ALA A 494 -19.40 26.89 -18.03
C ALA A 494 -18.80 28.20 -18.58
N PHE A 495 -19.31 29.33 -18.09
CA PHE A 495 -18.96 30.71 -18.46
C PHE A 495 -19.27 31.14 -19.89
N ASP A 496 -19.87 30.28 -20.69
CA ASP A 496 -20.27 30.61 -22.06
C ASP A 496 -21.57 31.44 -22.08
N ALA A 497 -21.74 32.26 -23.11
CA ALA A 497 -22.97 33.02 -23.34
C ALA A 497 -24.22 32.14 -23.49
N ALA A 498 -24.06 30.88 -23.89
CA ALA A 498 -25.14 29.89 -24.03
C ALA A 498 -25.33 29.00 -22.77
N ALA A 499 -24.75 29.35 -21.62
CA ALA A 499 -24.96 28.65 -20.36
C ALA A 499 -26.45 28.60 -19.95
N ASP A 500 -27.03 27.39 -19.87
CA ASP A 500 -28.46 27.17 -19.65
C ASP A 500 -28.77 26.04 -18.65
N GLY A 501 -27.74 25.50 -17.98
CA GLY A 501 -27.91 24.41 -17.01
C GLY A 501 -26.69 23.51 -16.90
N MET A 502 -26.81 22.52 -16.02
CA MET A 502 -25.77 21.51 -15.81
C MET A 502 -26.16 20.16 -16.42
N VAL A 503 -25.23 19.23 -16.40
CA VAL A 503 -25.42 17.82 -16.72
C VAL A 503 -24.99 17.02 -15.52
N ARG A 504 -25.76 16.02 -15.08
CA ARG A 504 -25.32 15.14 -14.00
C ARG A 504 -24.21 14.22 -14.48
N GLY A 505 -23.35 13.77 -13.57
CA GLY A 505 -22.35 12.77 -13.89
C GLY A 505 -22.00 11.88 -12.71
N GLU A 506 -21.41 10.75 -13.03
CA GLU A 506 -20.93 9.72 -12.13
C GLU A 506 -19.42 9.79 -11.99
N GLY A 507 -18.91 9.39 -10.84
CA GLY A 507 -17.49 9.17 -10.65
C GLY A 507 -17.09 9.25 -9.20
N ALA A 508 -15.84 8.87 -8.96
CA ALA A 508 -15.25 8.90 -7.64
C ALA A 508 -13.77 9.22 -7.72
N GLY A 509 -13.26 9.80 -6.63
CA GLY A 509 -11.84 10.09 -6.49
C GLY A 509 -11.40 10.05 -5.04
N MET A 510 -10.17 9.60 -4.82
CA MET A 510 -9.52 9.51 -3.51
C MET A 510 -8.14 10.15 -3.57
N VAL A 511 -7.76 10.87 -2.52
CA VAL A 511 -6.50 11.58 -2.38
C VAL A 511 -5.91 11.33 -1.00
N VAL A 512 -4.60 11.09 -0.95
CA VAL A 512 -3.84 10.86 0.28
C VAL A 512 -3.08 12.12 0.65
N LEU A 513 -3.28 12.58 1.88
CA LEU A 513 -2.70 13.80 2.44
C LEU A 513 -1.76 13.47 3.60
N LYS A 514 -0.67 14.22 3.70
CA LYS A 514 0.23 14.25 4.86
C LYS A 514 0.64 15.68 5.16
N ARG A 515 1.07 15.96 6.38
CA ARG A 515 1.86 17.15 6.65
C ARG A 515 3.10 17.17 5.74
N LEU A 516 3.44 18.31 5.15
CA LEU A 516 4.59 18.41 4.24
C LEU A 516 5.90 17.98 4.92
N THR A 517 6.05 18.30 6.21
CA THR A 517 7.21 17.88 7.02
C THR A 517 7.32 16.36 7.13
N ASP A 518 6.21 15.68 7.39
CA ASP A 518 6.15 14.21 7.47
C ASP A 518 6.32 13.55 6.11
N ALA A 519 5.81 14.16 5.03
CA ALA A 519 6.04 13.67 3.68
C ALA A 519 7.54 13.72 3.33
N HIS A 520 8.23 14.82 3.65
CA HIS A 520 9.68 14.92 3.46
C HIS A 520 10.47 13.97 4.36
N ARG A 521 10.10 13.85 5.64
CA ARG A 521 10.74 12.91 6.59
C ARG A 521 10.69 11.47 6.06
N ASP A 522 9.53 11.08 5.54
CA ASP A 522 9.28 9.70 5.11
C ASP A 522 9.69 9.47 3.64
N GLY A 523 10.23 10.50 2.98
CA GLY A 523 10.72 10.45 1.59
C GLY A 523 9.60 10.22 0.57
N ASP A 524 8.39 10.70 0.86
CA ASP A 524 7.24 10.55 -0.01
C ASP A 524 7.31 11.48 -1.22
N ARG A 525 6.69 11.06 -2.32
CA ARG A 525 6.52 11.90 -3.50
C ARG A 525 5.42 12.93 -3.21
N VAL A 526 5.73 14.21 -3.34
CA VAL A 526 4.76 15.30 -3.20
C VAL A 526 4.24 15.71 -4.58
N LEU A 527 2.95 15.53 -4.83
CA LEU A 527 2.29 15.86 -6.11
C LEU A 527 1.96 17.35 -6.23
N ALA A 528 1.47 17.91 -5.13
CA ALA A 528 1.15 19.33 -4.95
C ALA A 528 1.04 19.61 -3.44
N VAL A 529 0.99 20.89 -3.08
CA VAL A 529 0.88 21.33 -1.69
C VAL A 529 -0.41 22.13 -1.52
N ILE A 530 -1.27 21.71 -0.59
CA ILE A 530 -2.39 22.52 -0.11
C ILE A 530 -1.84 23.54 0.88
N ARG A 531 -1.85 24.81 0.49
CA ARG A 531 -1.38 25.93 1.32
C ARG A 531 -2.44 26.38 2.30
N GLY A 532 -3.69 26.41 1.86
CA GLY A 532 -4.80 26.76 2.74
C GLY A 532 -6.17 26.37 2.18
N SER A 533 -7.16 26.38 3.05
CA SER A 533 -8.54 26.06 2.69
C SER A 533 -9.53 26.75 3.62
N ALA A 534 -10.73 27.02 3.12
CA ALA A 534 -11.81 27.57 3.93
C ALA A 534 -13.17 27.01 3.50
N ILE A 535 -14.09 26.99 4.45
CA ILE A 535 -15.49 26.68 4.25
C ILE A 535 -16.36 27.79 4.86
N ASN A 536 -17.49 28.11 4.24
CA ASN A 536 -18.51 28.99 4.82
C ASN A 536 -19.91 28.63 4.34
N HIS A 537 -20.89 29.49 4.63
CA HIS A 537 -22.26 29.34 4.14
C HIS A 537 -22.78 30.65 3.54
N ASP A 538 -23.66 30.52 2.56
CA ASP A 538 -24.36 31.64 1.91
C ASP A 538 -25.24 32.47 2.86
N GLY A 539 -25.57 31.93 4.05
CA GLY A 539 -26.52 32.51 4.99
C GLY A 539 -27.89 32.75 4.35
N ARG A 540 -28.47 33.93 4.60
CA ARG A 540 -29.76 34.33 4.05
C ARG A 540 -29.58 34.94 2.65
N SER A 541 -29.38 34.09 1.64
CA SER A 541 -29.41 34.47 0.22
C SER A 541 -30.86 34.68 -0.28
N SER A 542 -31.03 35.02 -1.57
CA SER A 542 -32.35 35.27 -2.18
C SER A 542 -33.26 34.04 -2.28
N GLY A 543 -32.72 32.85 -2.01
CA GLY A 543 -33.44 31.58 -1.95
C GLY A 543 -32.46 30.48 -1.54
N LEU A 544 -32.95 29.40 -0.91
CA LEU A 544 -32.08 28.36 -0.34
C LEU A 544 -31.06 27.81 -1.34
N THR A 545 -31.47 27.65 -2.59
CA THR A 545 -30.66 27.10 -3.69
C THR A 545 -29.98 28.17 -4.56
N VAL A 546 -30.12 29.45 -4.20
CA VAL A 546 -29.55 30.57 -4.95
C VAL A 546 -28.19 30.94 -4.36
N PRO A 547 -27.10 30.88 -5.15
CA PRO A 547 -25.75 31.13 -4.65
C PRO A 547 -25.53 32.59 -4.23
N SER A 548 -24.59 32.82 -3.32
CA SER A 548 -24.22 34.16 -2.85
C SER A 548 -22.82 34.58 -3.27
N GLY A 549 -22.72 35.53 -4.20
CA GLY A 549 -21.42 36.09 -4.61
C GLY A 549 -20.65 36.74 -3.45
N ALA A 550 -21.32 37.28 -2.44
CA ALA A 550 -20.66 37.82 -1.25
C ALA A 550 -20.02 36.73 -0.38
N ALA A 551 -20.70 35.59 -0.23
CA ALA A 551 -20.17 34.44 0.52
C ALA A 551 -19.03 33.76 -0.25
N GLN A 552 -19.14 33.64 -1.58
CA GLN A 552 -18.06 33.13 -2.43
C GLN A 552 -16.79 34.00 -2.34
N ARG A 553 -16.93 35.33 -2.37
CA ARG A 553 -15.79 36.24 -2.10
C ARG A 553 -15.18 36.00 -0.71
N ALA A 554 -16.03 35.84 0.30
CA ALA A 554 -15.57 35.64 1.67
C ALA A 554 -14.81 34.31 1.86
N VAL A 555 -15.26 33.21 1.23
CA VAL A 555 -14.56 31.92 1.34
C VAL A 555 -13.23 31.93 0.58
N VAL A 556 -13.17 32.57 -0.60
CA VAL A 556 -11.91 32.74 -1.35
C VAL A 556 -10.92 33.55 -0.52
N ARG A 557 -11.35 34.68 0.06
CA ARG A 557 -10.51 35.49 0.94
C ARG A 557 -10.03 34.74 2.17
N ALA A 558 -10.90 33.97 2.82
CA ALA A 558 -10.54 33.18 3.98
C ALA A 558 -9.50 32.09 3.64
N ALA A 559 -9.65 31.43 2.49
CA ALA A 559 -8.69 30.43 2.03
C ALA A 559 -7.32 31.04 1.66
N LEU A 560 -7.31 32.24 1.05
CA LEU A 560 -6.08 33.01 0.80
C LEU A 560 -5.37 33.43 2.10
N HIS A 561 -6.15 33.89 3.08
CA HIS A 561 -5.64 34.24 4.40
C HIS A 561 -5.05 33.02 5.12
N ASP A 562 -5.76 31.89 5.12
CA ASP A 562 -5.24 30.61 5.64
C ASP A 562 -3.93 30.22 4.93
N ALA A 563 -3.88 30.35 3.61
CA ALA A 563 -2.70 30.01 2.81
C ALA A 563 -1.50 30.96 2.98
N GLY A 564 -1.72 32.17 3.50
CA GLY A 564 -0.73 33.26 3.46
C GLY A 564 -0.33 33.65 2.04
N VAL A 565 -1.29 33.64 1.11
CA VAL A 565 -1.09 33.88 -0.33
C VAL A 565 -1.77 35.18 -0.76
N GLU A 566 -1.04 36.03 -1.48
CA GLU A 566 -1.60 37.24 -2.07
C GLU A 566 -2.56 36.90 -3.22
N PRO A 567 -3.73 37.58 -3.35
CA PRO A 567 -4.73 37.25 -4.36
C PRO A 567 -4.19 37.24 -5.80
N GLY A 568 -3.31 38.18 -6.13
CA GLY A 568 -2.73 38.31 -7.47
C GLY A 568 -1.79 37.17 -7.87
N ALA A 569 -1.32 36.35 -6.91
CA ALA A 569 -0.44 35.21 -7.17
C ALA A 569 -1.19 33.97 -7.70
N VAL A 570 -2.52 33.90 -7.51
CA VAL A 570 -3.33 32.80 -8.04
C VAL A 570 -3.42 32.94 -9.57
N GLY A 571 -2.88 31.98 -10.30
CA GLY A 571 -2.83 32.01 -11.77
C GLY A 571 -4.03 31.33 -12.44
N PHE A 572 -4.55 30.28 -11.81
CA PHE A 572 -5.61 29.42 -12.32
C PHE A 572 -6.63 29.10 -11.23
N VAL A 573 -7.92 29.06 -11.58
CA VAL A 573 -8.96 28.57 -10.69
C VAL A 573 -9.74 27.47 -11.41
N GLU A 574 -9.71 26.27 -10.84
CA GLU A 574 -10.69 25.24 -11.15
C GLU A 574 -11.98 25.56 -10.39
N THR A 575 -12.94 26.07 -11.14
CA THR A 575 -14.17 26.65 -10.63
C THR A 575 -15.22 25.60 -10.29
N HIS A 576 -16.25 26.02 -9.56
CA HIS A 576 -17.46 25.23 -9.44
C HIS A 576 -18.16 25.11 -10.81
N GLY A 577 -18.29 26.20 -11.57
CA GLY A 577 -18.50 26.25 -13.02
C GLY A 577 -19.52 25.25 -13.55
N THR A 578 -20.78 25.39 -13.15
CA THR A 578 -21.83 24.42 -13.47
C THR A 578 -22.47 24.62 -14.84
N GLY A 579 -22.21 25.76 -15.52
CA GLY A 579 -22.86 26.06 -16.80
C GLY A 579 -24.24 26.69 -16.62
N THR A 580 -24.51 27.28 -15.46
CA THR A 580 -25.82 27.88 -15.16
C THR A 580 -25.83 29.38 -15.47
N SER A 581 -26.93 29.86 -16.05
CA SER A 581 -27.09 31.25 -16.46
C SER A 581 -26.93 32.26 -15.32
N LEU A 582 -27.25 31.86 -14.08
CA LEU A 582 -27.12 32.69 -12.88
C LEU A 582 -25.82 32.41 -12.09
N GLY A 583 -25.43 31.14 -11.95
CA GLY A 583 -24.30 30.74 -11.12
C GLY A 583 -22.96 31.17 -11.71
N ASP A 584 -22.78 30.99 -13.01
CA ASP A 584 -21.50 31.30 -13.68
C ASP A 584 -21.12 32.79 -13.58
N PRO A 585 -22.04 33.76 -13.81
CA PRO A 585 -21.76 35.17 -13.55
C PRO A 585 -21.46 35.48 -12.09
N ILE A 586 -22.16 34.85 -11.14
CA ILE A 586 -21.93 35.09 -9.71
C ILE A 586 -20.52 34.65 -9.32
N GLU A 587 -20.10 33.47 -9.75
CA GLU A 587 -18.78 32.90 -9.46
C GLU A 587 -17.65 33.70 -10.13
N ALA A 588 -17.75 33.94 -11.44
CA ALA A 588 -16.69 34.65 -12.16
C ALA A 588 -16.51 36.08 -11.63
N ASN A 589 -17.60 36.79 -11.34
CA ASN A 589 -17.52 38.14 -10.78
C ASN A 589 -16.98 38.14 -9.34
N ALA A 590 -17.28 37.10 -8.53
CA ALA A 590 -16.68 36.95 -7.20
C ALA A 590 -15.16 36.75 -7.28
N LEU A 591 -14.69 35.90 -8.21
CA LEU A 591 -13.26 35.66 -8.43
C LEU A 591 -12.55 36.90 -8.97
N VAL A 592 -13.14 37.60 -9.96
CA VAL A 592 -12.61 38.87 -10.48
C VAL A 592 -12.45 39.91 -9.37
N ALA A 593 -13.45 40.03 -8.48
CA ALA A 593 -13.43 41.01 -7.40
C ALA A 593 -12.33 40.74 -6.35
N GLU A 594 -12.06 39.46 -6.01
CA GLU A 594 -11.06 39.11 -5.01
C GLU A 594 -9.65 38.91 -5.59
N LEU A 595 -9.52 38.29 -6.76
CA LEU A 595 -8.23 37.91 -7.37
C LEU A 595 -7.73 38.91 -8.43
N GLY A 596 -8.58 39.82 -8.89
CA GLY A 596 -8.29 40.70 -10.03
C GLY A 596 -7.51 41.98 -9.70
N ARG A 597 -7.41 42.39 -8.42
CA ARG A 597 -6.80 43.67 -8.05
C ARG A 597 -5.30 43.69 -8.35
N GLY A 598 -4.87 44.73 -9.08
CA GLY A 598 -3.45 44.99 -9.36
C GLY A 598 -2.78 43.93 -10.24
N ARG A 599 -3.57 43.18 -11.01
CA ARG A 599 -3.12 42.00 -11.74
C ARG A 599 -2.75 42.33 -13.18
N GLU A 600 -1.50 42.05 -13.54
CA GLU A 600 -0.98 42.23 -14.91
C GLU A 600 -1.12 40.95 -15.77
N ARG A 601 -1.19 39.78 -15.13
CA ARG A 601 -1.19 38.46 -15.78
C ARG A 601 -2.62 37.92 -15.95
N PRO A 602 -2.91 37.06 -16.95
CA PRO A 602 -4.27 36.58 -17.24
C PRO A 602 -4.81 35.62 -16.19
N LEU A 603 -5.98 35.88 -15.58
CA LEU A 603 -6.64 34.94 -14.64
C LEU A 603 -7.34 33.86 -15.44
N TRP A 604 -6.86 32.62 -15.32
CA TRP A 604 -7.43 31.49 -16.02
C TRP A 604 -8.53 30.83 -15.20
N LEU A 605 -9.71 30.67 -15.79
CA LEU A 605 -10.81 29.87 -15.24
C LEU A 605 -10.94 28.58 -16.02
N GLY A 606 -11.12 27.47 -15.29
CA GLY A 606 -11.48 26.18 -15.88
C GLY A 606 -12.61 25.51 -15.11
N ALA A 607 -13.35 24.65 -15.79
CA ALA A 607 -14.37 23.79 -15.20
C ALA A 607 -14.32 22.41 -15.85
N ALA A 608 -13.89 21.39 -15.10
CA ALA A 608 -13.89 19.99 -15.54
C ALA A 608 -15.30 19.48 -15.90
N LYS A 609 -16.34 20.08 -15.30
CA LYS A 609 -17.74 19.73 -15.56
C LYS A 609 -18.14 19.87 -17.03
N ALA A 610 -17.46 20.74 -17.79
CA ALA A 610 -17.68 20.87 -19.23
C ALA A 610 -17.41 19.58 -20.01
N SER A 611 -16.51 18.72 -19.52
CA SER A 611 -16.17 17.44 -20.14
C SER A 611 -16.78 16.24 -19.42
N PHE A 612 -16.86 16.27 -18.08
CA PHE A 612 -17.21 15.09 -17.28
C PHE A 612 -18.61 15.17 -16.64
N GLY A 613 -19.34 16.26 -16.84
CA GLY A 613 -20.58 16.53 -16.12
C GLY A 613 -20.33 16.90 -14.66
N HIS A 614 -21.41 17.21 -13.95
CA HIS A 614 -21.40 17.56 -12.54
C HIS A 614 -21.50 16.28 -11.69
N LEU A 615 -20.37 15.89 -11.10
CA LEU A 615 -20.25 14.66 -10.30
C LEU A 615 -20.78 14.81 -8.86
N GLU A 616 -21.70 15.75 -8.61
CA GLU A 616 -22.30 16.02 -7.29
C GLU A 616 -21.27 16.00 -6.15
N ALA A 617 -21.37 15.06 -5.20
CA ALA A 617 -20.45 14.94 -4.05
C ALA A 617 -18.98 14.72 -4.44
N ALA A 618 -18.70 14.10 -5.59
CA ALA A 618 -17.35 13.88 -6.12
C ALA A 618 -16.79 15.06 -6.95
N SER A 619 -17.56 16.14 -7.12
CA SER A 619 -17.14 17.28 -7.97
C SER A 619 -15.93 18.03 -7.44
N GLY A 620 -15.80 18.13 -6.12
CA GLY A 620 -14.65 18.76 -5.48
C GLY A 620 -13.35 18.00 -5.74
N VAL A 621 -13.37 16.67 -5.58
CA VAL A 621 -12.19 15.83 -5.82
C VAL A 621 -11.82 15.74 -7.31
N LEU A 622 -12.81 15.76 -8.23
CA LEU A 622 -12.57 15.93 -9.67
C LEU A 622 -11.75 17.19 -9.96
N GLY A 623 -12.20 18.33 -9.42
CA GLY A 623 -11.51 19.61 -9.59
C GLY A 623 -10.13 19.63 -8.92
N LEU A 624 -10.01 19.02 -7.74
CA LEU A 624 -8.75 18.89 -7.01
C LEU A 624 -7.71 18.12 -7.82
N ILE A 625 -8.07 16.95 -8.35
CA ILE A 625 -7.16 16.13 -9.18
C ILE A 625 -6.77 16.87 -10.46
N LYS A 626 -7.71 17.56 -11.13
CA LYS A 626 -7.39 18.39 -12.31
C LYS A 626 -6.39 19.49 -11.98
N ALA A 627 -6.57 20.19 -10.85
CA ALA A 627 -5.67 21.25 -10.42
C ALA A 627 -4.26 20.69 -10.11
N VAL A 628 -4.16 19.54 -9.43
CA VAL A 628 -2.88 18.84 -9.20
C VAL A 628 -2.19 18.50 -10.52
N MET A 629 -2.92 17.92 -11.49
CA MET A 629 -2.36 17.57 -12.79
C MET A 629 -1.91 18.81 -13.58
N THR A 630 -2.69 19.89 -13.51
CA THR A 630 -2.35 21.19 -14.14
C THR A 630 -1.05 21.78 -13.58
N LEU A 631 -0.90 21.78 -12.25
CA LEU A 631 0.32 22.25 -11.56
C LEU A 631 1.55 21.40 -11.90
N ARG A 632 1.40 20.06 -11.86
CA ARG A 632 2.47 19.09 -12.12
C ARG A 632 2.99 19.16 -13.55
N ASN A 633 2.10 19.32 -14.52
CA ASN A 633 2.46 19.37 -15.94
C ASN A 633 2.84 20.78 -16.42
N GLY A 634 2.49 21.83 -15.67
CA GLY A 634 2.74 23.21 -16.10
C GLY A 634 1.99 23.60 -17.36
N LEU A 635 0.78 23.06 -17.53
CA LEU A 635 -0.05 23.20 -18.71
C LEU A 635 -1.49 23.29 -18.25
N ILE A 636 -2.24 24.30 -18.69
CA ILE A 636 -3.67 24.45 -18.41
C ILE A 636 -4.44 23.75 -19.53
N PRO A 637 -5.26 22.72 -19.23
CA PRO A 637 -6.00 21.99 -20.26
C PRO A 637 -7.13 22.85 -20.84
N PRO A 638 -7.51 22.63 -22.12
CA PRO A 638 -8.64 23.31 -22.73
C PRO A 638 -9.95 22.97 -22.01
N GLN A 639 -10.87 23.92 -21.98
CA GLN A 639 -12.24 23.74 -21.54
C GLN A 639 -13.14 23.53 -22.76
N ARG A 640 -13.93 22.46 -22.72
CA ARG A 640 -14.97 22.18 -23.72
C ARG A 640 -16.14 23.19 -23.58
N ASN A 641 -16.97 23.27 -24.62
CA ASN A 641 -18.25 23.99 -24.61
C ASN A 641 -18.12 25.50 -24.29
N PHE A 642 -16.99 26.11 -24.66
CA PHE A 642 -16.75 27.55 -24.52
C PHE A 642 -16.41 28.16 -25.89
N SER A 643 -17.17 29.19 -26.27
CA SER A 643 -17.06 29.93 -27.52
C SER A 643 -17.01 31.43 -27.27
N ALA A 644 -17.84 31.96 -26.38
CA ALA A 644 -17.86 33.39 -26.03
C ALA A 644 -18.22 33.59 -24.56
N LEU A 645 -17.53 34.53 -23.90
CA LEU A 645 -17.77 34.83 -22.49
C LEU A 645 -19.20 35.36 -22.29
N ASN A 646 -19.88 34.86 -21.26
CA ASN A 646 -21.20 35.32 -20.88
C ASN A 646 -21.20 36.84 -20.60
N PRO A 647 -22.08 37.65 -21.27
CA PRO A 647 -22.11 39.10 -21.09
C PRO A 647 -22.41 39.59 -19.67
N ALA A 648 -22.97 38.73 -18.80
CA ALA A 648 -23.19 39.06 -17.39
C ALA A 648 -21.92 38.94 -16.53
N ILE A 649 -20.83 38.40 -17.08
CA ILE A 649 -19.50 38.41 -16.46
C ILE A 649 -18.82 39.73 -16.82
N VAL A 650 -18.49 40.53 -15.81
CA VAL A 650 -17.93 41.87 -15.98
C VAL A 650 -16.48 41.88 -15.49
N PRO A 651 -15.51 41.48 -16.34
CA PRO A 651 -14.10 41.36 -15.92
C PRO A 651 -13.42 42.72 -15.66
N GLY A 652 -13.96 43.82 -16.20
CA GLY A 652 -13.31 45.13 -16.13
C GLY A 652 -11.92 45.08 -16.80
N ASP A 653 -10.92 45.62 -16.12
CA ASP A 653 -9.51 45.60 -16.57
C ASP A 653 -8.81 44.26 -16.30
N VAL A 654 -9.46 43.32 -15.62
CA VAL A 654 -8.85 42.03 -15.29
C VAL A 654 -8.73 41.20 -16.57
N PRO A 655 -7.54 40.71 -16.94
CA PRO A 655 -7.35 39.85 -18.11
C PRO A 655 -7.91 38.43 -17.85
N LEU A 656 -9.23 38.29 -17.70
CA LEU A 656 -9.91 37.02 -17.49
C LEU A 656 -9.89 36.17 -18.76
N ARG A 657 -9.58 34.88 -18.65
CA ARG A 657 -9.50 33.94 -19.78
C ARG A 657 -10.05 32.56 -19.41
N VAL A 658 -10.69 31.90 -20.37
CA VAL A 658 -11.05 30.48 -20.33
C VAL A 658 -10.23 29.79 -21.42
N PRO A 659 -9.49 28.71 -21.12
CA PRO A 659 -8.59 28.08 -22.09
C PRO A 659 -9.42 27.30 -23.13
N THR A 660 -9.21 27.55 -24.41
CA THR A 660 -9.81 26.76 -25.51
C THR A 660 -8.82 25.81 -26.18
N GLU A 661 -7.54 25.94 -25.83
CA GLU A 661 -6.42 25.10 -26.27
C GLU A 661 -5.46 24.82 -25.10
N PRO A 662 -4.66 23.75 -25.15
CA PRO A 662 -3.64 23.49 -24.13
C PRO A 662 -2.68 24.68 -23.99
N THR A 663 -2.69 25.33 -22.83
CA THR A 663 -1.99 26.61 -22.62
C THR A 663 -0.82 26.43 -21.64
N PRO A 664 0.45 26.66 -22.05
CA PRO A 664 1.59 26.56 -21.14
C PRO A 664 1.47 27.52 -19.96
N TRP A 665 1.67 27.01 -18.74
CA TRP A 665 1.68 27.82 -17.53
C TRP A 665 3.13 27.97 -17.07
N THR A 666 3.74 29.12 -17.37
CA THR A 666 5.21 29.31 -17.22
C THR A 666 5.57 30.12 -15.98
N GLU A 667 4.61 30.84 -15.42
CA GLU A 667 4.78 31.76 -14.31
C GLU A 667 4.97 31.03 -12.97
N GLU A 668 5.99 31.43 -12.21
CA GLU A 668 6.25 30.90 -10.86
C GLU A 668 6.04 32.00 -9.78
N PRO A 669 5.64 31.61 -8.54
CA PRO A 669 5.17 30.28 -8.18
C PRO A 669 3.81 29.98 -8.82
N ARG A 670 3.60 28.74 -9.28
CA ARG A 670 2.28 28.31 -9.79
C ARG A 670 1.34 28.01 -8.63
N ILE A 671 0.33 28.87 -8.48
CA ILE A 671 -0.71 28.75 -7.45
C ILE A 671 -2.08 28.63 -8.12
N ALA A 672 -2.83 27.59 -7.75
CA ALA A 672 -4.18 27.32 -8.22
C ALA A 672 -5.22 27.40 -7.09
N GLY A 673 -6.43 27.84 -7.42
CA GLY A 673 -7.60 27.71 -6.55
C GLY A 673 -8.52 26.57 -7.03
N VAL A 674 -9.23 25.92 -6.11
CA VAL A 674 -10.32 24.97 -6.43
C VAL A 674 -11.56 25.39 -5.65
N SER A 675 -12.69 25.56 -6.34
CA SER A 675 -13.98 25.96 -5.75
C SER A 675 -15.03 24.85 -5.85
N ALA A 676 -15.82 24.68 -4.80
CA ALA A 676 -17.04 23.87 -4.85
C ALA A 676 -18.14 24.51 -3.98
N PHE A 677 -19.33 24.71 -4.55
CA PHE A 677 -20.45 25.38 -3.89
C PHE A 677 -21.66 24.44 -3.86
N GLY A 678 -22.06 24.03 -2.67
CA GLY A 678 -23.20 23.14 -2.44
C GLY A 678 -24.52 23.87 -2.64
N VAL A 679 -25.51 23.19 -3.21
CA VAL A 679 -26.87 23.73 -3.41
C VAL A 679 -27.58 24.08 -2.08
N SER A 680 -27.11 23.53 -0.96
CA SER A 680 -27.56 23.90 0.39
C SER A 680 -26.99 25.24 0.88
N GLY A 681 -26.04 25.83 0.14
CA GLY A 681 -25.37 27.09 0.46
C GLY A 681 -24.00 26.93 1.13
N THR A 682 -23.51 25.71 1.36
CA THR A 682 -22.16 25.49 1.90
C THR A 682 -21.11 25.67 0.80
N ASN A 683 -20.13 26.54 1.01
CA ASN A 683 -19.06 26.80 0.06
C ASN A 683 -17.73 26.29 0.59
N ALA A 684 -16.88 25.78 -0.31
CA ALA A 684 -15.51 25.40 -0.02
C ALA A 684 -14.56 25.97 -1.07
N HIS A 685 -13.38 26.42 -0.63
CA HIS A 685 -12.29 26.85 -1.51
C HIS A 685 -10.94 26.36 -0.98
N VAL A 686 -10.08 25.85 -1.86
CA VAL A 686 -8.75 25.31 -1.54
C VAL A 686 -7.70 25.99 -2.41
N ILE A 687 -6.59 26.41 -1.79
CA ILE A 687 -5.41 26.99 -2.45
C ILE A 687 -4.31 25.93 -2.53
N LEU A 688 -3.87 25.65 -3.76
CA LEU A 688 -2.83 24.69 -4.09
C LEU A 688 -1.62 25.39 -4.69
N GLU A 689 -0.45 24.84 -4.42
CA GLU A 689 0.81 25.26 -5.00
C GLU A 689 1.53 24.06 -5.62
N ARG A 690 2.30 24.33 -6.68
CA ARG A 690 3.21 23.36 -7.28
C ARG A 690 4.18 22.83 -6.21
N ALA A 691 4.35 21.51 -6.15
CA ALA A 691 5.38 20.92 -5.32
C ALA A 691 6.78 21.31 -5.82
N GLU A 692 7.68 21.68 -4.92
CA GLU A 692 9.09 21.87 -5.27
C GLU A 692 9.63 20.55 -5.84
N PRO A 693 10.43 20.58 -6.92
CA PRO A 693 11.09 19.38 -7.40
C PRO A 693 11.89 18.79 -6.23
N SER A 694 11.61 17.54 -5.86
CA SER A 694 12.44 16.85 -4.87
C SER A 694 13.90 16.96 -5.33
N PRO A 695 14.84 17.41 -4.48
CA PRO A 695 16.23 17.52 -4.86
C PRO A 695 16.66 16.15 -5.37
N THR A 696 17.01 16.06 -6.66
CA THR A 696 17.65 14.87 -7.21
C THR A 696 18.88 14.65 -6.36
N PRO A 697 19.00 13.56 -5.58
CA PRO A 697 20.27 13.23 -4.96
C PRO A 697 21.27 13.23 -6.11
N ALA A 698 22.36 13.99 -5.98
CA ALA A 698 23.42 13.97 -6.97
C ALA A 698 23.67 12.51 -7.31
N ALA A 699 23.56 12.13 -8.60
CA ALA A 699 23.94 10.80 -9.03
C ALA A 699 25.30 10.55 -8.38
N PRO A 700 25.46 9.47 -7.59
CA PRO A 700 26.73 9.23 -6.90
C PRO A 700 27.82 9.38 -7.95
N THR A 701 28.70 10.37 -7.74
CA THR A 701 29.80 10.66 -8.65
C THR A 701 30.49 9.33 -8.91
N THR A 702 30.47 8.90 -10.17
CA THR A 702 31.10 7.68 -10.68
C THR A 702 32.62 7.84 -10.65
N GLU A 703 33.16 8.04 -9.45
CA GLU A 703 34.59 8.05 -9.15
C GLU A 703 34.87 7.02 -8.04
N ALA A 704 34.81 5.75 -8.43
CA ALA A 704 35.67 4.63 -8.00
C ALA A 704 35.02 3.28 -8.41
N GLY A 705 35.38 2.75 -9.58
CA GLY A 705 35.21 1.34 -9.98
C GLY A 705 33.81 0.75 -9.89
N GLU A 706 33.08 0.72 -11.02
CA GLU A 706 31.78 0.05 -11.19
C GLU A 706 31.82 -1.42 -10.73
N ALA A 707 31.29 -1.69 -9.53
CA ALA A 707 30.74 -2.99 -9.19
C ALA A 707 29.25 -2.94 -9.52
N THR A 708 28.81 -3.76 -10.47
CA THR A 708 27.40 -3.97 -10.83
C THR A 708 26.61 -4.31 -9.56
N GLU A 709 25.77 -3.39 -9.10
CA GLU A 709 25.04 -3.58 -7.85
C GLU A 709 23.87 -4.54 -8.08
N ALA A 710 23.86 -5.66 -7.35
CA ALA A 710 22.78 -6.63 -7.43
C ALA A 710 21.45 -6.02 -6.93
N LEU A 711 20.38 -6.33 -7.65
CA LEU A 711 19.02 -5.83 -7.48
C LEU A 711 18.07 -6.98 -7.11
N VAL A 712 17.04 -6.68 -6.34
CA VAL A 712 15.91 -7.58 -6.07
C VAL A 712 14.61 -6.85 -6.39
N LEU A 713 13.81 -7.41 -7.27
CA LEU A 713 12.45 -6.96 -7.58
C LEU A 713 11.44 -7.93 -6.94
N PRO A 714 10.92 -7.65 -5.73
CA PRO A 714 9.83 -8.42 -5.15
C PRO A 714 8.50 -7.99 -5.76
N ILE A 715 7.64 -8.95 -6.09
CA ILE A 715 6.27 -8.74 -6.56
C ILE A 715 5.39 -9.73 -5.79
N SER A 716 4.24 -9.27 -5.30
CA SER A 716 3.31 -10.12 -4.58
C SER A 716 1.85 -9.82 -4.91
N ALA A 717 0.98 -10.81 -4.77
CA ALA A 717 -0.46 -10.67 -4.92
C ALA A 717 -1.22 -11.66 -4.00
N ARG A 718 -2.54 -11.49 -3.88
CA ARG A 718 -3.40 -12.39 -3.09
C ARG A 718 -3.84 -13.64 -3.86
N ASP A 719 -3.68 -13.65 -5.18
CA ASP A 719 -3.96 -14.79 -6.02
C ASP A 719 -2.92 -14.94 -7.15
N PRO A 720 -2.78 -16.14 -7.74
CA PRO A 720 -1.78 -16.40 -8.78
C PRO A 720 -1.96 -15.61 -10.08
N GLU A 721 -3.19 -15.27 -10.45
CA GLU A 721 -3.48 -14.58 -11.71
C GLU A 721 -3.12 -13.10 -11.61
N ALA A 722 -3.50 -12.46 -10.50
CA ALA A 722 -3.08 -11.10 -10.18
C ALA A 722 -1.55 -10.99 -10.10
N LEU A 723 -0.85 -11.99 -9.54
CA LEU A 723 0.62 -12.02 -9.53
C LEU A 723 1.20 -12.00 -10.94
N ARG A 724 0.63 -12.79 -11.87
CA ARG A 724 1.07 -12.79 -13.28
C ARG A 724 0.75 -11.48 -13.98
N ALA A 725 -0.41 -10.88 -13.74
CA ALA A 725 -0.79 -9.59 -14.30
C ALA A 725 0.12 -8.44 -13.81
N LEU A 726 0.44 -8.41 -12.51
CA LEU A 726 1.41 -7.48 -11.92
C LEU A 726 2.80 -7.67 -12.54
N ALA A 727 3.26 -8.92 -12.65
CA ALA A 727 4.55 -9.23 -13.27
C ALA A 727 4.66 -8.72 -14.71
N ARG A 728 3.62 -8.89 -15.54
CA ARG A 728 3.60 -8.31 -16.90
C ARG A 728 3.68 -6.78 -16.87
N SER A 729 2.91 -6.15 -15.98
CA SER A 729 2.91 -4.69 -15.81
C SER A 729 4.27 -4.16 -15.32
N HIS A 730 4.97 -4.91 -14.47
CA HIS A 730 6.34 -4.59 -14.07
C HIS A 730 7.33 -4.76 -15.21
N LEU A 731 7.19 -5.80 -16.04
CA LEU A 731 8.06 -6.07 -17.19
C LEU A 731 8.12 -4.87 -18.15
N GLU A 732 6.96 -4.26 -18.42
CA GLU A 732 6.84 -3.07 -19.29
C GLU A 732 7.53 -1.81 -18.70
N ARG A 733 7.72 -1.78 -17.37
CA ARG A 733 8.29 -0.64 -16.64
C ARG A 733 9.77 -0.80 -16.28
N ILE A 734 10.34 -1.99 -16.46
CA ILE A 734 11.78 -2.18 -16.28
C ILE A 734 12.50 -1.34 -17.33
N GLY A 735 13.29 -0.38 -16.87
CA GLY A 735 14.03 0.57 -17.71
C GLY A 735 15.35 0.97 -17.05
N PRO A 736 15.98 2.08 -17.49
CA PRO A 736 17.25 2.54 -16.95
C PRO A 736 17.23 2.82 -15.44
N ASP A 737 16.07 3.16 -14.87
CA ASP A 737 15.88 3.43 -13.43
C ASP A 737 15.44 2.17 -12.64
N ALA A 738 15.85 0.97 -13.07
CA ALA A 738 15.43 -0.31 -12.48
C ALA A 738 15.73 -0.40 -10.97
N ARG A 739 16.81 0.23 -10.49
CA ARG A 739 17.12 0.31 -9.07
C ARG A 739 15.99 0.97 -8.27
N THR A 740 15.51 2.12 -8.73
CA THR A 740 14.44 2.85 -8.05
C THR A 740 13.13 2.06 -8.11
N LEU A 741 12.87 1.37 -9.21
CA LEU A 741 11.73 0.45 -9.34
C LEU A 741 11.79 -0.68 -8.30
N CYS A 742 12.93 -1.37 -8.19
CA CYS A 742 13.18 -2.44 -7.21
C CYS A 742 13.00 -1.94 -5.78
N ALA A 743 13.62 -0.81 -5.43
CA ALA A 743 13.52 -0.23 -4.10
C ALA A 743 12.08 0.19 -3.77
N ALA A 744 11.35 0.78 -4.72
CA ALA A 744 9.95 1.12 -4.53
C ALA A 744 9.08 -0.14 -4.33
N ALA A 745 9.28 -1.19 -5.14
CA ALA A 745 8.52 -2.44 -4.99
C ALA A 745 8.80 -3.12 -3.64
N ALA A 746 10.03 -3.07 -3.17
CA ALA A 746 10.44 -3.61 -1.87
C ALA A 746 9.90 -2.80 -0.68
N LEU A 747 9.96 -1.47 -0.76
CA LEU A 747 9.71 -0.57 0.37
C LEU A 747 8.33 0.08 0.39
N ARG A 748 7.58 0.07 -0.72
CA ARG A 748 6.37 0.90 -0.89
C ARG A 748 5.16 0.08 -1.32
N ARG A 749 5.20 -1.24 -1.13
CA ARG A 749 4.10 -2.18 -1.38
C ARG A 749 3.89 -3.11 -0.20
N ALA A 750 2.67 -3.61 -0.07
CA ALA A 750 2.37 -4.75 0.79
C ALA A 750 2.96 -6.03 0.18
N HIS A 751 3.32 -6.98 1.04
CA HIS A 751 3.91 -8.26 0.62
C HIS A 751 2.93 -9.40 0.90
N HIS A 752 2.05 -9.65 -0.06
CA HIS A 752 0.99 -10.67 -0.03
C HIS A 752 1.52 -12.10 -0.13
N ASP A 753 0.63 -13.09 -0.09
CA ASP A 753 1.02 -14.50 0.07
C ASP A 753 1.60 -15.12 -1.20
N HIS A 754 1.07 -14.82 -2.39
CA HIS A 754 1.68 -15.27 -3.64
C HIS A 754 2.81 -14.32 -4.02
N ARG A 755 4.05 -14.82 -4.09
CA ARG A 755 5.25 -13.99 -4.29
C ARG A 755 6.13 -14.50 -5.42
N VAL A 756 6.71 -13.56 -6.17
CA VAL A 756 7.86 -13.79 -7.04
C VAL A 756 8.91 -12.72 -6.74
N ALA A 757 10.18 -13.10 -6.71
CA ALA A 757 11.29 -12.19 -6.54
C ALA A 757 12.31 -12.44 -7.65
N ILE A 758 12.66 -11.38 -8.37
CA ILE A 758 13.63 -11.42 -9.47
C ILE A 758 14.93 -10.81 -9.00
N THR A 759 16.04 -11.49 -9.25
CA THR A 759 17.39 -11.03 -8.91
C THR A 759 18.24 -10.86 -10.15
N GLY A 760 18.98 -9.75 -10.23
CA GLY A 760 19.82 -9.44 -11.37
C GLY A 760 20.77 -8.28 -11.10
N SER A 761 21.69 -8.02 -12.02
CA SER A 761 22.65 -6.90 -11.91
C SER A 761 22.39 -5.78 -12.92
N SER A 762 21.43 -6.00 -13.83
CA SER A 762 21.04 -5.07 -14.88
C SER A 762 19.52 -5.12 -15.13
N PRO A 763 18.95 -4.09 -15.76
CA PRO A 763 17.56 -4.14 -16.25
C PRO A 763 17.31 -5.34 -17.16
N GLU A 764 18.29 -5.74 -17.97
CA GLU A 764 18.23 -6.89 -18.88
C GLU A 764 18.10 -8.20 -18.11
N ASP A 765 18.89 -8.38 -17.04
CA ASP A 765 18.79 -9.56 -16.16
C ASP A 765 17.41 -9.67 -15.52
N LEU A 766 16.85 -8.54 -15.06
CA LEU A 766 15.52 -8.51 -14.46
C LEU A 766 14.42 -8.85 -15.48
N ARG A 767 14.51 -8.32 -16.72
CA ARG A 767 13.58 -8.70 -17.79
C ARG A 767 13.67 -10.18 -18.11
N ALA A 768 14.90 -10.70 -18.27
CA ALA A 768 15.12 -12.12 -18.57
C ALA A 768 14.57 -13.04 -17.48
N GLY A 769 14.82 -12.72 -16.20
CA GLY A 769 14.29 -13.49 -15.07
C GLY A 769 12.77 -13.46 -14.98
N LEU A 770 12.16 -12.28 -15.17
CA LEU A 770 10.72 -12.12 -15.10
C LEU A 770 9.99 -12.79 -16.29
N THR A 771 10.53 -12.66 -17.50
CA THR A 771 10.03 -13.38 -18.68
C THR A 771 10.15 -14.89 -18.50
N ALA A 772 11.29 -15.38 -18.01
CA ALA A 772 11.48 -16.80 -17.78
C ALA A 772 10.45 -17.37 -16.80
N TRP A 773 10.11 -16.64 -15.73
CA TRP A 773 9.06 -17.02 -14.79
C TRP A 773 7.66 -17.00 -15.44
N LEU A 774 7.35 -15.95 -16.22
CA LEU A 774 6.08 -15.85 -16.94
C LEU A 774 5.89 -17.01 -17.94
N ASP A 775 6.97 -17.47 -18.58
CA ASP A 775 6.99 -18.58 -19.54
C ASP A 775 7.10 -19.97 -18.86
N GLY A 776 7.35 -20.02 -17.56
CA GLY A 776 7.54 -21.28 -16.82
C GLY A 776 8.86 -21.99 -17.13
N THR A 777 9.89 -21.24 -17.52
CA THR A 777 11.22 -21.77 -17.86
C THR A 777 12.22 -21.64 -16.71
N LEU A 778 13.17 -22.58 -16.63
CA LEU A 778 14.21 -22.56 -15.61
C LEU A 778 15.16 -21.39 -15.84
N HIS A 779 15.31 -20.54 -14.84
CA HIS A 779 16.27 -19.43 -14.85
C HIS A 779 16.76 -19.16 -13.42
N PRO A 780 18.07 -18.94 -13.21
CA PRO A 780 18.62 -18.75 -11.87
C PRO A 780 18.25 -17.40 -11.24
N GLY A 781 17.77 -16.44 -12.04
CA GLY A 781 17.45 -15.08 -11.59
C GLY A 781 16.04 -14.88 -11.04
N TRP A 782 15.28 -15.93 -10.73
CA TRP A 782 13.97 -15.78 -10.08
C TRP A 782 13.70 -16.85 -9.03
N ALA A 783 12.95 -16.46 -8.00
CA ALA A 783 12.34 -17.36 -7.02
C ALA A 783 10.84 -17.06 -6.95
N ALA A 784 9.99 -18.07 -6.79
CA ALA A 784 8.56 -17.89 -6.61
C ALA A 784 8.04 -18.88 -5.57
N GLY A 785 7.00 -18.48 -4.85
CA GLY A 785 6.44 -19.28 -3.77
C GLY A 785 5.11 -18.73 -3.27
N HIS A 786 4.50 -19.51 -2.39
CA HIS A 786 3.38 -19.08 -1.58
C HIS A 786 3.88 -18.95 -0.14
N ALA A 787 3.81 -17.75 0.41
CA ALA A 787 4.20 -17.47 1.78
C ALA A 787 3.28 -18.22 2.74
N VAL A 788 3.88 -18.80 3.77
CA VAL A 788 3.17 -19.51 4.84
C VAL A 788 3.49 -18.82 6.16
N SER A 789 2.54 -18.79 7.09
CA SER A 789 2.68 -18.12 8.38
C SER A 789 3.85 -18.69 9.20
N SER A 790 4.57 -17.81 9.88
CA SER A 790 5.63 -18.09 10.86
C SER A 790 6.79 -19.00 10.39
N PRO A 791 7.52 -18.65 9.33
CA PRO A 791 8.67 -19.43 8.95
C PRO A 791 9.85 -19.20 9.88
N ARG A 792 10.37 -20.29 10.44
CA ARG A 792 11.60 -20.27 11.21
C ARG A 792 12.75 -20.83 10.39
N VAL A 793 13.83 -20.05 10.34
CA VAL A 793 15.07 -20.39 9.66
C VAL A 793 16.05 -21.02 10.65
N VAL A 794 16.72 -22.08 10.23
CA VAL A 794 17.84 -22.69 10.94
C VAL A 794 19.12 -22.37 10.19
N PHE A 795 20.07 -21.72 10.87
CA PHE A 795 21.42 -21.56 10.33
C PHE A 795 22.22 -22.83 10.53
N VAL A 796 22.74 -23.38 9.43
CA VAL A 796 23.59 -24.56 9.41
C VAL A 796 24.99 -24.12 9.03
N PHE A 797 25.89 -24.07 10.01
CA PHE A 797 27.28 -23.66 9.78
C PHE A 797 28.06 -24.83 9.18
N SER A 798 28.58 -24.64 7.96
CA SER A 798 29.33 -25.68 7.27
C SER A 798 30.77 -25.83 7.76
N GLY A 799 31.31 -27.04 7.60
CA GLY A 799 32.65 -27.37 8.05
C GLY A 799 33.76 -26.94 7.08
N HIS A 800 34.97 -27.45 7.35
CA HIS A 800 36.15 -27.24 6.53
C HIS A 800 35.97 -27.76 5.08
N GLY A 801 36.69 -27.16 4.13
CA GLY A 801 36.74 -27.59 2.72
C GLY A 801 35.85 -26.81 1.75
N SER A 802 35.13 -25.80 2.23
CA SER A 802 34.26 -24.91 1.43
C SER A 802 34.92 -23.58 1.04
N HIS A 803 36.13 -23.29 1.54
CA HIS A 803 36.85 -22.02 1.34
C HIS A 803 37.39 -21.85 -0.10
N TRP A 804 37.54 -20.58 -0.52
CA TRP A 804 38.05 -20.22 -1.85
C TRP A 804 38.48 -18.73 -1.89
N VAL A 805 39.43 -18.38 -2.77
CA VAL A 805 40.02 -17.03 -2.82
C VAL A 805 38.98 -16.00 -3.23
N GLY A 806 38.81 -14.94 -2.44
CA GLY A 806 37.82 -13.89 -2.68
C GLY A 806 36.48 -14.11 -1.97
N MET A 807 36.31 -15.19 -1.22
CA MET A 807 35.13 -15.39 -0.37
C MET A 807 34.90 -14.18 0.55
N GLY A 808 33.68 -13.63 0.57
CA GLY A 808 33.30 -12.52 1.45
C GLY A 808 33.99 -11.16 1.19
N ARG A 809 34.89 -11.06 0.20
CA ARG A 809 35.64 -9.83 -0.11
C ARG A 809 34.71 -8.65 -0.41
N ASP A 810 33.66 -8.88 -1.19
CA ASP A 810 32.70 -7.85 -1.59
C ASP A 810 31.73 -7.45 -0.47
N LEU A 811 31.56 -8.32 0.53
CA LEU A 811 30.71 -8.10 1.72
C LEU A 811 31.34 -7.22 2.78
N LEU A 812 32.63 -6.93 2.70
CA LEU A 812 33.27 -5.91 3.54
C LEU A 812 32.69 -4.51 3.34
N ARG A 813 31.87 -4.31 2.30
CA ARG A 813 31.07 -3.09 2.09
C ARG A 813 29.79 -3.08 2.92
N GLU A 814 29.33 -4.22 3.41
CA GLU A 814 28.18 -4.30 4.29
C GLU A 814 28.57 -3.93 5.73
N PRO A 815 27.89 -2.95 6.37
CA PRO A 815 28.28 -2.48 7.70
C PRO A 815 28.28 -3.58 8.77
N ALA A 816 27.27 -4.46 8.78
CA ALA A 816 27.14 -5.50 9.80
C ALA A 816 28.19 -6.61 9.62
N PHE A 817 28.45 -7.02 8.38
CA PHE A 817 29.52 -7.97 8.06
C PHE A 817 30.89 -7.41 8.45
N ALA A 818 31.23 -6.19 7.99
CA ALA A 818 32.51 -5.56 8.25
C ALA A 818 32.78 -5.33 9.75
N ALA A 819 31.77 -4.85 10.48
CA ALA A 819 31.88 -4.67 11.94
C ALA A 819 32.15 -6.00 12.67
N THR A 820 31.53 -7.09 12.19
CA THR A 820 31.74 -8.42 12.78
C THR A 820 33.13 -8.97 12.47
N ILE A 821 33.62 -8.78 11.25
CA ILE A 821 35.01 -9.14 10.90
C ILE A 821 35.99 -8.39 11.80
N ALA A 822 35.85 -7.06 11.92
CA ALA A 822 36.72 -6.24 12.77
C ALA A 822 36.69 -6.67 14.25
N ALA A 823 35.51 -7.05 14.77
CA ALA A 823 35.39 -7.60 16.12
C ALA A 823 36.15 -8.94 16.27
N CYS A 824 36.05 -9.83 15.27
CA CYS A 824 36.78 -11.09 15.25
C CYS A 824 38.30 -10.86 15.17
N GLU A 825 38.76 -9.89 14.37
CA GLU A 825 40.18 -9.50 14.27
C GLU A 825 40.74 -9.04 15.61
N ALA A 826 39.97 -8.23 16.35
CA ALA A 826 40.38 -7.73 17.66
C ALA A 826 40.55 -8.85 18.70
N VAL A 827 39.64 -9.84 18.68
CA VAL A 827 39.68 -11.00 19.59
C VAL A 827 40.81 -11.96 19.21
N ALA A 828 40.91 -12.32 17.94
CA ALA A 828 41.91 -13.26 17.45
C ALA A 828 43.32 -12.65 17.35
N ARG A 829 43.43 -11.31 17.38
CA ARG A 829 44.65 -10.52 17.13
C ARG A 829 45.26 -10.84 15.76
N ARG A 830 44.42 -10.93 14.73
CA ARG A 830 44.80 -11.32 13.37
C ARG A 830 44.09 -10.49 12.31
N PRO A 831 44.73 -10.22 11.15
CA PRO A 831 44.19 -9.33 10.12
C PRO A 831 43.28 -10.07 9.12
N PHE A 832 42.12 -10.57 9.57
CA PHE A 832 41.17 -11.28 8.70
C PHE A 832 40.72 -10.48 7.47
N THR A 833 40.62 -9.15 7.56
CA THR A 833 40.30 -8.25 6.45
C THR A 833 41.38 -8.33 5.36
N GLU A 834 42.65 -8.37 5.76
CA GLU A 834 43.76 -8.59 4.82
C GLU A 834 43.66 -10.00 4.22
N ASP A 835 43.39 -11.02 5.03
CA ASP A 835 43.26 -12.40 4.56
C ASP A 835 42.11 -12.59 3.53
N LEU A 836 41.00 -11.85 3.65
CA LEU A 836 39.89 -11.89 2.68
C LEU A 836 40.17 -11.10 1.38
N THR A 837 41.05 -10.11 1.45
CA THR A 837 41.32 -9.17 0.34
C THR A 837 42.60 -9.49 -0.42
N ALA A 838 43.52 -10.25 0.16
CA ALA A 838 44.79 -10.63 -0.45
C ALA A 838 44.61 -11.51 -1.70
N ASP A 839 45.39 -11.26 -2.75
CA ASP A 839 45.37 -12.05 -3.98
C ASP A 839 46.24 -13.32 -3.89
N ASP A 840 47.18 -13.37 -2.94
CA ASP A 840 48.01 -14.53 -2.58
C ASP A 840 47.40 -15.38 -1.45
N ALA A 841 46.16 -15.09 -1.04
CA ALA A 841 45.46 -15.72 0.09
C ALA A 841 45.52 -17.26 0.09
N GLN A 842 45.42 -17.91 -1.08
CA GLN A 842 45.47 -19.38 -1.19
C GLN A 842 46.75 -19.97 -0.59
N ALA A 843 47.89 -19.28 -0.70
CA ALA A 843 49.16 -19.75 -0.16
C ALA A 843 49.23 -19.62 1.36
N ARG A 844 48.54 -18.62 1.93
CA ARG A 844 48.43 -18.40 3.38
C ARG A 844 47.50 -19.40 4.05
N TRP A 845 46.44 -19.82 3.34
CA TRP A 845 45.40 -20.71 3.86
C TRP A 845 45.78 -22.20 3.89
N ILE A 846 47.00 -22.55 3.49
CA ILE A 846 47.55 -23.90 3.70
C ILE A 846 47.67 -24.20 5.19
N ASP A 847 47.91 -23.17 6.01
CA ASP A 847 47.99 -23.28 7.47
C ASP A 847 46.58 -23.35 8.10
N PRO A 848 46.20 -24.48 8.73
CA PRO A 848 44.92 -24.60 9.43
C PRO A 848 44.76 -23.59 10.57
N GLU A 849 45.86 -23.12 11.17
CA GLU A 849 45.81 -22.08 12.19
C GLU A 849 45.30 -20.78 11.59
N ILE A 850 45.60 -20.46 10.32
CA ILE A 850 45.07 -19.29 9.58
C ILE A 850 43.62 -19.54 9.14
N LEU A 851 43.39 -20.68 8.50
CA LEU A 851 42.14 -20.92 7.78
C LEU A 851 40.93 -21.15 8.70
N HIS A 852 41.06 -21.87 9.83
CA HIS A 852 39.91 -22.15 10.69
C HIS A 852 39.31 -20.89 11.34
N PRO A 853 40.11 -19.99 11.98
CA PRO A 853 39.58 -18.75 12.52
C PRO A 853 38.99 -17.84 11.44
N LEU A 854 39.57 -17.82 10.24
CA LEU A 854 39.06 -17.03 9.12
C LEU A 854 37.66 -17.51 8.67
N VAL A 855 37.46 -18.82 8.50
CA VAL A 855 36.16 -19.39 8.15
C VAL A 855 35.12 -19.12 9.24
N LEU A 856 35.49 -19.20 10.52
CA LEU A 856 34.61 -18.85 11.63
C LEU A 856 34.24 -17.35 11.60
N ALA A 857 35.21 -16.46 11.42
CA ALA A 857 34.97 -15.02 11.32
C ALA A 857 34.03 -14.69 10.15
N LEU A 858 34.26 -15.32 8.99
CA LEU A 858 33.38 -15.22 7.82
C LEU A 858 31.94 -15.66 8.16
N GLN A 859 31.78 -16.83 8.78
CA GLN A 859 30.47 -17.37 9.16
C GLN A 859 29.72 -16.49 10.14
N LEU A 860 30.41 -15.92 11.13
CA LEU A 860 29.84 -14.96 12.06
C LEU A 860 29.43 -13.67 11.36
N GLY A 861 30.27 -13.16 10.45
CA GLY A 861 29.95 -12.00 9.61
C GLY A 861 28.70 -12.22 8.75
N LEU A 862 28.59 -13.39 8.12
CA LEU A 862 27.41 -13.77 7.33
C LEU A 862 26.14 -13.87 8.18
N ALA A 863 26.23 -14.47 9.37
CA ALA A 863 25.10 -14.56 10.29
C ALA A 863 24.66 -13.17 10.81
N ALA A 864 25.62 -12.28 11.08
CA ALA A 864 25.34 -10.89 11.44
C ALA A 864 24.66 -10.14 10.29
N GLN A 865 25.09 -10.38 9.05
CA GLN A 865 24.48 -9.78 7.87
C GLN A 865 23.03 -10.25 7.67
N TRP A 866 22.75 -11.54 7.80
CA TRP A 866 21.38 -12.06 7.73
C TRP A 866 20.47 -11.42 8.77
N ARG A 867 20.95 -11.30 10.01
CA ARG A 867 20.22 -10.61 11.10
C ARG A 867 19.95 -9.15 10.77
N ALA A 868 20.91 -8.46 10.16
CA ALA A 868 20.75 -7.07 9.74
C ALA A 868 19.66 -6.90 8.65
N TRP A 869 19.34 -7.96 7.90
CA TRP A 869 18.26 -8.00 6.90
C TRP A 869 16.95 -8.59 7.44
N GLY A 870 16.86 -8.83 8.75
CA GLY A 870 15.65 -9.34 9.40
C GLY A 870 15.44 -10.85 9.33
N VAL A 871 16.46 -11.63 8.91
CA VAL A 871 16.40 -13.10 8.82
C VAL A 871 16.78 -13.78 10.13
#